data_AF-A0A7X6QCD5-F1
#
_entry.id   AF-A0A7X6QCD5-F1
#
_cell.length_a   1.000
_cell.length_b   1.000
_cell.length_c   1.000
_cell.angle_alpha   90.00
_cell.angle_beta   90.00
_cell.angle_gamma   90.00
#
_symmetry.space_group_name_H-M   'P 1'
#
loop_
_entity.id
_entity.type
_entity.pdbx_description
1 polymer ?
#
loop_
_entity_poly.entity_id
_entity_poly.type
_entity_poly.pdbx_seq_one_letter_code
_entity_poly.pdbx_strand_id
1 'polypeptide(L)'
;MKAIILNSGVGQRMGAITDTQPKCMTEISSDNTILSRQLKNLVSFDIDEVVMTTGYYNSVLEEYCEGLHLPIKFTFVNNPLYDKTNYIYSIYCAREHLKDDDIILLHGDVVFEPLVLEAILESKHSCMAVSSTQPLPEKDFKAVIEKGRISKVGVNFFENAMAAQPLYKIKHEDWLIWLENIERFCNEGRRNCYAEDAFNEVSDRCKIYPVDIKEMLCAEIDTPQDLKTVSARVKEVNKRRVYMCCSTDFIHSGHIAIIRKACRLGRLTIGVLSDEAVASYKRFPLIPFDERKRLFENIAGVDKVVEQQKLSYTDILRTLKPDYVVHGDDWVSGFQKPIREEVITVLDEYGGRLVEYPYSNNPKYKQMDALQRAELAMPDLRRGRLRKLIDMKGLITAIEAHSGITGLIAEKTTVLQDGKTYQFDAMWLSSLCDSTAKGKPDIEVVDMTSRFRTIDDIMEVTTKPIIFDGDTGGQTEHFVYTVRSLERMGVSMIIIEDKIGLKKNSLFGTEVKQEQDTIEHFCEKIKAGKKAQKTKDFMICARIESLILEKGMDDALERAFAFVEAGADAIMIHSRKKDPAEIFEFVTKFRATDSTTPVVVVPTSFNTVTEDEFKACGVNVVIYANHLTRTGFPAMQNAARTILEHHRAKECDEMCMPIKEIINLIPEE
;
A
#
# COMPACT_ATOMS: atom_id res chain seq x y z
N MET A 1 -7.12 29.49 12.66
CA MET A 1 -5.82 29.83 13.26
C MET A 1 -5.04 30.70 12.30
N LYS A 2 -4.32 31.71 12.79
CA LYS A 2 -3.52 32.64 11.97
C LYS A 2 -2.06 32.61 12.41
N ALA A 3 -1.14 33.02 11.54
CA ALA A 3 0.25 33.22 11.92
C ALA A 3 0.57 34.73 12.05
N ILE A 4 1.35 35.10 13.06
CA ILE A 4 2.00 36.41 13.14
C ILE A 4 3.51 36.23 12.99
N ILE A 5 4.11 36.96 12.04
CA ILE A 5 5.56 36.95 11.81
C ILE A 5 6.12 38.34 12.11
N LEU A 6 7.08 38.40 13.04
CA LEU A 6 7.66 39.64 13.56
C LEU A 6 8.91 40.05 12.76
N ASN A 7 8.75 41.02 11.85
CA ASN A 7 9.77 41.47 10.89
C ASN A 7 10.13 42.97 10.97
N SER A 8 9.92 43.62 12.11
CA SER A 8 10.14 45.07 12.25
C SER A 8 11.59 45.48 12.57
N GLY A 9 12.48 44.54 12.92
CA GLY A 9 13.85 44.84 13.35
C GLY A 9 14.84 45.18 12.22
N VAL A 10 15.90 45.94 12.55
CA VAL A 10 16.91 46.44 11.59
C VAL A 10 18.01 45.40 11.26
N GLY A 11 18.25 44.42 12.14
CA GLY A 11 19.19 43.32 11.84
C GLY A 11 20.68 43.69 11.80
N GLN A 12 21.09 44.78 12.47
CA GLN A 12 22.45 45.38 12.39
C GLN A 12 23.65 44.43 12.56
N ARG A 13 23.47 43.27 13.22
CA ARG A 13 24.53 42.27 13.47
C ARG A 13 24.90 41.45 12.23
N MET A 14 24.10 41.50 11.17
CA MET A 14 24.32 40.79 9.89
C MET A 14 25.20 41.57 8.91
N GLY A 15 25.62 42.79 9.25
CA GLY A 15 26.47 43.63 8.42
C GLY A 15 25.84 43.93 7.06
N ALA A 16 26.64 43.85 6.00
CA ALA A 16 26.24 44.24 4.63
C ALA A 16 25.04 43.46 4.06
N ILE A 17 24.67 42.30 4.63
CA ILE A 17 23.56 41.47 4.17
C ILE A 17 22.20 42.15 4.40
N THR A 18 22.10 42.99 5.44
CA THR A 18 20.86 43.72 5.81
C THR A 18 20.84 45.17 5.33
N ASP A 19 21.86 45.60 4.58
CA ASP A 19 21.98 46.99 4.10
C ASP A 19 20.97 47.34 3.00
N THR A 20 20.40 46.34 2.32
CA THR A 20 19.48 46.53 1.20
C THR A 20 18.16 45.78 1.35
N GLN A 21 18.00 45.00 2.43
CA GLN A 21 16.82 44.16 2.64
C GLN A 21 16.59 43.81 4.12
N PRO A 22 15.35 43.50 4.53
CA PRO A 22 15.03 42.92 5.83
C PRO A 22 15.81 41.62 6.12
N LYS A 23 16.16 41.38 7.39
CA LYS A 23 16.89 40.17 7.84
C LYS A 23 16.21 38.86 7.42
N CYS A 24 14.88 38.81 7.48
CA CYS A 24 14.09 37.63 7.10
C CYS A 24 14.20 37.25 5.61
N MET A 25 14.67 38.17 4.75
CA MET A 25 14.93 37.89 3.33
C MET A 25 16.33 37.33 3.08
N THR A 26 17.10 37.04 4.13
CA THR A 26 18.42 36.41 4.00
C THR A 26 18.29 35.03 3.36
N GLU A 27 19.06 34.78 2.30
CA GLU A 27 19.12 33.49 1.62
C GLU A 27 19.78 32.43 2.50
N ILE A 28 19.08 31.31 2.72
CA ILE A 28 19.60 30.17 3.50
C ILE A 28 19.92 28.96 2.61
N SER A 29 19.40 28.96 1.39
CA SER A 29 19.64 27.97 0.33
C SER A 29 19.38 28.62 -1.04
N SER A 30 19.76 27.96 -2.13
CA SER A 30 19.55 28.49 -3.50
C SER A 30 18.10 28.87 -3.81
N ASP A 31 17.14 28.21 -3.15
CA ASP A 31 15.72 28.31 -3.51
C ASP A 31 14.87 28.91 -2.36
N ASN A 32 15.51 29.32 -1.25
CA ASN A 32 14.80 29.82 -0.08
C ASN A 32 15.57 30.88 0.71
N THR A 33 14.84 31.90 1.13
CA THR A 33 15.17 32.78 2.25
C THR A 33 14.61 32.22 3.56
N ILE A 34 14.96 32.83 4.70
CA ILE A 34 14.34 32.51 6.00
C ILE A 34 12.81 32.62 5.86
N LEU A 35 12.32 33.76 5.37
CA LEU A 35 10.91 34.04 5.24
C LEU A 35 10.19 33.11 4.26
N SER A 36 10.74 32.91 3.06
CA SER A 36 10.07 32.04 2.08
C SER A 36 9.95 30.61 2.61
N ARG A 37 10.92 30.14 3.41
CA ARG A 37 10.85 28.84 4.08
C ARG A 37 9.76 28.82 5.15
N GLN A 38 9.68 29.83 6.01
CA GLN A 38 8.62 29.93 7.02
C GLN A 38 7.22 29.90 6.37
N LEU A 39 7.01 30.70 5.31
CA LEU A 39 5.74 30.78 4.60
C LEU A 39 5.38 29.46 3.89
N LYS A 40 6.35 28.81 3.21
CA LYS A 40 6.16 27.48 2.61
C LYS A 40 5.81 26.43 3.66
N ASN A 41 6.43 26.49 4.85
CA ASN A 41 6.08 25.61 5.96
C ASN A 41 4.64 25.84 6.42
N LEU A 42 4.22 27.10 6.64
CA LEU A 42 2.84 27.42 7.05
C LEU A 42 1.80 26.91 6.04
N VAL A 43 2.01 27.15 4.74
CA VAL A 43 1.14 26.64 3.66
C VAL A 43 1.10 25.12 3.67
N SER A 44 2.22 24.45 3.96
CA SER A 44 2.25 22.98 4.01
C SER A 44 1.39 22.39 5.14
N PHE A 45 1.01 23.19 6.14
CA PHE A 45 0.08 22.84 7.23
C PHE A 45 -1.28 23.55 7.12
N ASP A 46 -1.64 24.02 5.91
CA ASP A 46 -2.91 24.67 5.63
C ASP A 46 -3.16 25.95 6.47
N ILE A 47 -2.08 26.66 6.84
CA ILE A 47 -2.16 27.99 7.46
C ILE A 47 -1.96 29.04 6.37
N ASP A 48 -3.05 29.69 5.98
CA ASP A 48 -3.11 30.62 4.84
C ASP A 48 -3.39 32.08 5.24
N GLU A 49 -3.62 32.39 6.51
CA GLU A 49 -3.73 33.77 7.00
C GLU A 49 -2.47 34.20 7.80
N VAL A 50 -1.78 35.23 7.32
CA VAL A 50 -0.54 35.73 7.93
C VAL A 50 -0.63 37.23 8.20
N VAL A 51 -0.49 37.60 9.47
CA VAL A 51 -0.28 38.99 9.90
C VAL A 51 1.23 39.24 9.98
N MET A 52 1.72 40.14 9.14
CA MET A 52 3.14 40.43 9.00
C MET A 52 3.46 41.80 9.57
N THR A 53 4.24 41.88 10.65
CA THR A 53 4.65 43.19 11.16
C THR A 53 5.87 43.68 10.39
N THR A 54 5.79 44.86 9.80
CA THR A 54 6.88 45.46 9.02
C THR A 54 7.49 46.65 9.76
N GLY A 55 8.69 47.06 9.37
CA GLY A 55 9.37 48.23 9.96
C GLY A 55 10.30 48.83 8.91
N TYR A 56 11.61 48.59 9.08
CA TYR A 56 12.61 48.91 8.07
C TYR A 56 12.33 48.17 6.74
N TYR A 57 12.39 48.87 5.61
CA TYR A 57 12.10 48.33 4.25
C TYR A 57 10.72 47.67 4.07
N ASN A 58 9.64 48.22 4.64
CA ASN A 58 8.30 47.64 4.54
C ASN A 58 7.85 47.34 3.09
N SER A 59 8.01 48.28 2.16
CA SER A 59 7.59 48.07 0.76
C SER A 59 8.33 46.93 0.07
N VAL A 60 9.63 46.77 0.35
CA VAL A 60 10.44 45.66 -0.20
C VAL A 60 9.94 44.31 0.31
N LEU A 61 9.57 44.24 1.59
CA LEU A 61 9.04 43.02 2.20
C LEU A 61 7.65 42.65 1.69
N GLU A 62 6.80 43.66 1.49
CA GLU A 62 5.45 43.51 0.92
C GLU A 62 5.53 42.97 -0.51
N GLU A 63 6.33 43.61 -1.37
CA GLU A 63 6.56 43.17 -2.76
C GLU A 63 7.18 41.76 -2.83
N TYR A 64 8.11 41.44 -1.93
CA TYR A 64 8.71 40.11 -1.85
C TYR A 64 7.67 39.03 -1.54
N CYS A 65 6.81 39.25 -0.53
CA CYS A 65 5.76 38.32 -0.15
C CYS A 65 4.77 38.07 -1.30
N GLU A 66 4.36 39.13 -2.00
CA GLU A 66 3.46 39.04 -3.15
C GLU A 66 4.10 38.29 -4.33
N GLY A 67 5.40 38.51 -4.57
CA GLY A 67 6.18 37.86 -5.62
C GLY A 67 6.41 36.35 -5.40
N LEU A 68 6.22 35.84 -4.19
CA LEU A 68 6.31 34.39 -3.92
C LEU A 68 5.11 33.59 -4.49
N HIS A 69 4.00 34.26 -4.83
CA HIS A 69 2.78 33.64 -5.35
C HIS A 69 2.27 32.46 -4.50
N LEU A 70 2.45 32.54 -3.18
CA LEU A 70 1.92 31.56 -2.25
C LEU A 70 0.42 31.81 -2.01
N PRO A 71 -0.39 30.78 -1.76
CA PRO A 71 -1.81 30.91 -1.45
C PRO A 71 -2.01 31.41 -0.01
N ILE A 72 -1.50 32.60 0.29
CA ILE A 72 -1.55 33.23 1.61
C ILE A 72 -2.24 34.59 1.50
N LYS A 73 -3.17 34.85 2.41
CA LYS A 73 -3.79 36.14 2.66
C LYS A 73 -2.93 36.91 3.67
N PHE A 74 -2.16 37.87 3.16
CA PHE A 74 -1.32 38.72 3.99
C PHE A 74 -2.09 39.92 4.57
N THR A 75 -1.78 40.27 5.81
CA THR A 75 -2.13 41.55 6.43
C THR A 75 -0.84 42.20 6.93
N PHE A 76 -0.40 43.27 6.27
CA PHE A 76 0.82 43.97 6.65
C PHE A 76 0.52 45.08 7.66
N VAL A 77 1.28 45.12 8.76
CA VAL A 77 1.14 46.12 9.81
C VAL A 77 2.49 46.79 10.06
N ASN A 78 2.61 48.06 9.67
CA ASN A 78 3.85 48.80 9.85
C ASN A 78 4.00 49.31 11.30
N ASN A 79 5.17 49.10 11.90
CA ASN A 79 5.59 49.79 13.11
C ASN A 79 6.42 51.03 12.73
N PRO A 80 5.88 52.26 12.85
CA PRO A 80 6.60 53.49 12.49
C PRO A 80 7.69 53.88 13.51
N LEU A 81 7.73 53.23 14.68
CA LEU A 81 8.70 53.47 15.76
C LEU A 81 9.67 52.29 15.92
N TYR A 82 9.93 51.55 14.85
CA TYR A 82 10.76 50.34 14.85
C TYR A 82 12.20 50.57 15.36
N ASP A 83 12.70 51.81 15.29
CA ASP A 83 14.04 52.23 15.74
C ASP A 83 14.10 52.58 17.25
N LYS A 84 12.94 52.80 17.88
CA LYS A 84 12.80 53.27 19.27
C LYS A 84 12.07 52.29 20.18
N THR A 85 11.53 51.23 19.61
CA THR A 85 10.71 50.23 20.30
C THR A 85 11.24 48.83 20.01
N ASN A 86 10.82 47.87 20.81
CA ASN A 86 11.07 46.45 20.56
C ASN A 86 9.79 45.80 19.99
N TYR A 87 9.84 44.53 19.59
CA TYR A 87 8.74 43.87 18.86
C TYR A 87 7.43 43.76 19.68
N ILE A 88 7.46 43.96 21.00
CA ILE A 88 6.23 44.12 21.80
C ILE A 88 5.32 45.22 21.22
N TYR A 89 5.91 46.33 20.75
CA TYR A 89 5.14 47.42 20.15
C TYR A 89 4.66 47.08 18.74
N SER A 90 5.39 46.23 18.00
CA SER A 90 4.91 45.69 16.72
C SER A 90 3.69 44.80 16.89
N ILE A 91 3.65 43.95 17.93
CA ILE A 91 2.44 43.19 18.30
C ILE A 91 1.32 44.16 18.67
N TYR A 92 1.60 45.18 19.48
CA TYR A 92 0.62 46.21 19.84
C TYR A 92 0.02 46.92 18.61
N CYS A 93 0.84 47.27 17.61
CA CYS A 93 0.34 47.84 16.36
C CYS A 93 -0.61 46.88 15.62
N ALA A 94 -0.35 45.58 15.65
CA ALA A 94 -1.12 44.55 14.96
C ALA A 94 -2.34 44.03 15.74
N ARG A 95 -2.52 44.43 17.01
CA ARG A 95 -3.48 43.86 17.97
C ARG A 95 -4.90 43.65 17.43
N GLU A 96 -5.42 44.57 16.61
CA GLU A 96 -6.80 44.49 16.11
C GLU A 96 -6.99 43.32 15.11
N HIS A 97 -5.90 42.83 14.50
CA HIS A 97 -5.91 41.68 13.58
C HIS A 97 -5.63 40.34 14.27
N LEU A 98 -5.37 40.34 15.59
CA LEU A 98 -4.90 39.19 16.34
C LEU A 98 -5.89 38.72 17.43
N LYS A 99 -7.09 39.31 17.49
CA LYS A 99 -8.06 39.09 18.58
C LYS A 99 -9.08 37.99 18.33
N ASP A 100 -9.13 37.42 17.13
CA ASP A 100 -10.26 36.62 16.66
C ASP A 100 -10.00 35.11 16.50
N ASP A 101 -8.77 34.64 16.70
CA ASP A 101 -8.41 33.24 16.48
C ASP A 101 -7.20 32.79 17.32
N ASP A 102 -6.89 31.49 17.31
CA ASP A 102 -5.61 30.94 17.77
C ASP A 102 -4.46 31.50 16.91
N ILE A 103 -3.30 31.69 17.51
CA ILE A 103 -2.13 32.24 16.83
C ILE A 103 -0.92 31.30 16.80
N ILE A 104 -0.20 31.33 15.69
CA ILE A 104 1.19 30.89 15.58
C ILE A 104 2.07 32.13 15.61
N LEU A 105 2.88 32.32 16.66
CA LEU A 105 3.78 33.46 16.79
C LEU A 105 5.19 33.06 16.37
N LEU A 106 5.77 33.79 15.42
CA LEU A 106 7.07 33.54 14.81
C LEU A 106 7.91 34.81 14.82
N HIS A 107 9.18 34.70 15.19
CA HIS A 107 10.14 35.75 14.84
C HIS A 107 10.58 35.62 13.37
N GLY A 108 10.90 36.74 12.75
CA GLY A 108 11.29 36.82 11.34
C GLY A 108 12.57 36.10 10.95
N ASP A 109 13.40 35.80 11.93
CA ASP A 109 14.76 35.30 11.81
C ASP A 109 14.91 33.83 12.22
N VAL A 110 13.84 33.18 12.68
CA VAL A 110 13.88 31.77 13.06
C VAL A 110 13.78 30.86 11.83
N VAL A 111 14.75 29.97 11.67
CA VAL A 111 14.70 28.90 10.69
C VAL A 111 14.35 27.61 11.40
N PHE A 112 13.29 26.95 10.93
CA PHE A 112 12.89 25.64 11.44
C PHE A 112 12.61 24.62 10.35
N GLU A 113 12.68 23.34 10.70
CA GLU A 113 12.21 22.24 9.87
C GLU A 113 10.72 21.92 10.10
N PRO A 114 10.02 21.35 9.09
CA PRO A 114 8.57 21.11 9.16
C PRO A 114 8.11 20.31 10.39
N LEU A 115 8.93 19.36 10.86
CA LEU A 115 8.64 18.53 12.04
C LEU A 115 8.45 19.33 13.33
N VAL A 116 9.13 20.49 13.45
CA VAL A 116 8.99 21.37 14.61
C VAL A 116 7.59 21.98 14.63
N LEU A 117 7.12 22.45 13.47
CA LEU A 117 5.78 23.02 13.34
C LEU A 117 4.70 21.95 13.52
N GLU A 118 4.93 20.73 13.03
CA GLU A 118 4.03 19.59 13.28
C GLU A 118 3.87 19.33 14.78
N ALA A 119 4.97 19.21 15.53
CA ALA A 119 4.95 18.98 16.97
C ALA A 119 4.24 20.11 17.74
N ILE A 120 4.44 21.36 17.32
CA ILE A 120 3.76 22.53 17.90
C ILE A 120 2.25 22.49 17.61
N LEU A 121 1.85 22.17 16.38
CA LEU A 121 0.44 22.11 15.99
C LEU A 121 -0.32 20.95 16.63
N GLU A 122 0.33 19.79 16.84
CA GLU A 122 -0.25 18.63 17.51
C GLU A 122 -0.50 18.84 19.01
N SER A 123 0.19 19.81 19.63
CA SER A 123 -0.04 20.17 21.03
C SER A 123 -1.50 20.55 21.29
N LYS A 124 -2.11 19.95 22.32
CA LYS A 124 -3.48 20.28 22.75
C LYS A 124 -3.56 21.61 23.53
N HIS A 125 -2.43 22.21 23.88
CA HIS A 125 -2.32 23.42 24.71
C HIS A 125 -1.52 24.50 24.01
N SER A 126 -1.60 25.73 24.51
CA SER A 126 -0.64 26.78 24.16
C SER A 126 0.77 26.33 24.52
N CYS A 127 1.71 26.50 23.61
CA CYS A 127 3.06 25.98 23.76
C CYS A 127 4.11 26.82 23.04
N MET A 128 5.37 26.57 23.42
CA MET A 128 6.58 27.14 22.84
C MET A 128 7.56 26.03 22.50
N ALA A 129 8.29 26.17 21.40
CA ALA A 129 9.39 25.28 21.07
C ALA A 129 10.56 25.49 22.04
N VAL A 130 11.00 24.42 22.70
CA VAL A 130 12.18 24.40 23.57
C VAL A 130 13.08 23.22 23.22
N SER A 131 14.37 23.26 23.53
CA SER A 131 15.26 22.13 23.32
C SER A 131 15.94 21.71 24.63
N SER A 132 15.81 20.42 24.97
CA SER A 132 16.53 19.79 26.08
C SER A 132 17.97 19.40 25.75
N THR A 133 18.32 19.39 24.46
CA THR A 133 19.62 18.93 24.00
C THR A 133 20.55 20.06 23.59
N GLN A 134 20.01 21.25 23.32
CA GLN A 134 20.82 22.44 23.11
C GLN A 134 21.32 23.02 24.44
N PRO A 135 22.58 23.50 24.50
CA PRO A 135 23.06 24.24 25.66
C PRO A 135 22.26 25.54 25.82
N LEU A 136 22.18 26.06 27.05
CA LEU A 136 21.53 27.35 27.29
C LEU A 136 22.29 28.46 26.56
N PRO A 137 21.65 29.19 25.63
CA PRO A 137 22.31 30.24 24.87
C PRO A 137 22.73 31.38 25.80
N GLU A 138 23.74 32.18 25.48
CA GLU A 138 24.06 33.34 26.33
C GLU A 138 23.08 34.50 26.07
N LYS A 139 22.72 34.73 24.81
CA LYS A 139 22.00 35.93 24.36
C LYS A 139 20.53 35.69 24.01
N ASP A 140 20.14 34.45 23.70
CA ASP A 140 18.80 34.13 23.23
C ASP A 140 17.90 33.69 24.38
N PHE A 141 16.63 33.42 24.07
CA PHE A 141 15.63 33.07 25.08
C PHE A 141 15.90 31.74 25.77
N LYS A 142 15.56 31.72 27.06
CA LYS A 142 15.42 30.50 27.86
C LYS A 142 14.05 30.49 28.51
N ALA A 143 13.46 29.31 28.60
CA ALA A 143 12.19 29.07 29.23
C ALA A 143 12.42 28.34 30.57
N VAL A 144 12.00 28.94 31.68
CA VAL A 144 12.03 28.30 33.00
C VAL A 144 10.85 27.34 33.11
N ILE A 145 11.13 26.08 33.42
CA ILE A 145 10.12 25.02 33.46
C ILE A 145 9.79 24.66 34.91
N GLU A 146 8.55 24.91 35.31
CA GLU A 146 8.04 24.57 36.64
C GLU A 146 6.75 23.76 36.52
N LYS A 147 6.69 22.60 37.19
CA LYS A 147 5.52 21.70 37.19
C LYS A 147 5.03 21.35 35.76
N GLY A 148 5.98 21.21 34.82
CA GLY A 148 5.69 20.90 33.42
C GLY A 148 5.17 22.06 32.57
N ARG A 149 5.26 23.31 33.06
CA ARG A 149 4.80 24.53 32.38
C ARG A 149 5.93 25.54 32.27
N ILE A 150 5.83 26.45 31.31
CA ILE A 150 6.73 27.59 31.21
C ILE A 150 6.26 28.66 32.21
N SER A 151 7.04 28.91 33.26
CA SER A 151 6.73 29.94 34.26
C SER A 151 7.29 31.31 33.86
N LYS A 152 8.45 31.33 33.21
CA LYS A 152 9.13 32.54 32.72
C LYS A 152 9.86 32.30 31.41
N VAL A 153 9.94 33.31 30.57
CA VAL A 153 10.78 33.35 29.37
C VAL A 153 11.63 34.61 29.38
N GLY A 154 12.91 34.49 29.06
CA GLY A 154 13.82 35.63 29.02
C GLY A 154 15.26 35.23 28.75
N VAL A 155 16.13 36.23 28.58
CA VAL A 155 17.54 36.02 28.23
C VAL A 155 18.47 35.81 29.43
N ASN A 156 17.99 36.10 30.65
CA ASN A 156 18.84 36.09 31.86
C ASN A 156 18.64 34.84 32.76
N PHE A 157 17.97 33.79 32.28
CA PHE A 157 17.68 32.60 33.08
C PHE A 157 18.64 31.44 32.77
N PHE A 158 19.34 30.95 33.80
CA PHE A 158 20.34 29.87 33.67
C PHE A 158 20.10 28.68 34.63
N GLU A 159 19.03 28.73 35.42
CA GLU A 159 18.64 27.67 36.36
C GLU A 159 17.24 27.15 36.02
N ASN A 160 17.04 25.83 36.08
CA ASN A 160 15.78 25.15 35.74
C ASN A 160 15.18 25.60 34.40
N ALA A 161 16.05 25.94 33.45
CA ALA A 161 15.66 26.51 32.17
C ALA A 161 16.05 25.59 31.01
N MET A 162 15.37 25.77 29.88
CA MET A 162 15.68 25.12 28.61
C MET A 162 15.91 26.20 27.55
N ALA A 163 16.74 25.89 26.54
CA ALA A 163 16.90 26.76 25.38
C ALA A 163 15.53 26.92 24.69
N ALA A 164 15.10 28.15 24.45
CA ALA A 164 13.76 28.44 23.97
C ALA A 164 13.83 29.13 22.61
N GLN A 165 13.00 28.69 21.66
CA GLN A 165 12.97 29.19 20.29
C GLN A 165 11.70 30.01 20.10
N PRO A 166 11.74 31.16 19.41
CA PRO A 166 10.60 32.06 19.25
C PRO A 166 9.59 31.55 18.22
N LEU A 167 9.02 30.39 18.51
CA LEU A 167 7.98 29.70 17.76
C LEU A 167 6.95 29.19 18.78
N TYR A 168 5.77 29.80 18.74
CA TYR A 168 4.69 29.52 19.67
C TYR A 168 3.43 29.09 18.93
N LYS A 169 2.64 28.23 19.57
CA LYS A 169 1.20 28.10 19.31
C LYS A 169 0.49 28.61 20.55
N ILE A 170 -0.42 29.56 20.39
CA ILE A 170 -1.15 30.12 21.52
C ILE A 170 -2.62 30.06 21.19
N LYS A 171 -3.38 29.40 22.06
CA LYS A 171 -4.84 29.37 21.95
C LYS A 171 -5.39 30.76 22.19
N HIS A 172 -6.50 31.04 21.53
CA HIS A 172 -7.22 32.31 21.60
C HIS A 172 -7.41 32.79 23.05
N GLU A 173 -7.85 31.90 23.95
CA GLU A 173 -8.08 32.22 25.37
C GLU A 173 -6.81 32.69 26.11
N ASP A 174 -5.67 32.04 25.86
CA ASP A 174 -4.39 32.39 26.47
C ASP A 174 -3.79 33.63 25.80
N TRP A 175 -3.99 33.77 24.50
CA TRP A 175 -3.49 34.88 23.71
C TRP A 175 -4.15 36.19 24.11
N LEU A 176 -5.46 36.22 24.34
CA LEU A 176 -6.15 37.43 24.80
C LEU A 176 -5.60 37.94 26.14
N ILE A 177 -5.28 37.03 27.07
CA ILE A 177 -4.68 37.39 28.37
C ILE A 177 -3.30 38.01 28.18
N TRP A 178 -2.47 37.42 27.31
CA TRP A 178 -1.15 37.96 27.03
C TRP A 178 -1.23 39.29 26.28
N LEU A 179 -2.09 39.37 25.26
CA LEU A 179 -2.29 40.56 24.44
C LEU A 179 -2.81 41.75 25.26
N GLU A 180 -3.76 41.54 26.19
CA GLU A 180 -4.24 42.57 27.11
C GLU A 180 -3.08 43.15 27.94
N ASN A 181 -2.17 42.29 28.41
CA ASN A 181 -1.01 42.77 29.18
C ASN A 181 0.04 43.47 28.29
N ILE A 182 0.21 43.03 27.04
CA ILE A 182 1.02 43.74 26.03
C ILE A 182 0.45 45.14 25.78
N GLU A 183 -0.88 45.27 25.63
CA GLU A 183 -1.56 46.56 25.48
C GLU A 183 -1.31 47.45 26.70
N ARG A 184 -1.43 46.91 27.92
CA ARG A 184 -1.14 47.65 29.16
C ARG A 184 0.29 48.19 29.18
N PHE A 185 1.29 47.34 28.91
CA PHE A 185 2.70 47.75 28.84
C PHE A 185 2.91 48.88 27.84
N CYS A 186 2.38 48.76 26.63
CA CYS A 186 2.55 49.76 25.58
C CYS A 186 1.84 51.09 25.91
N ASN A 187 0.68 51.03 26.55
CA ASN A 187 -0.07 52.20 27.01
C ASN A 187 0.64 52.94 28.17
N GLU A 188 1.34 52.21 29.03
CA GLU A 188 2.21 52.75 30.10
C GLU A 188 3.56 53.27 29.59
N GLY A 189 3.84 53.14 28.29
CA GLY A 189 5.11 53.57 27.68
C GLY A 189 6.25 52.54 27.78
N ARG A 190 6.01 51.36 28.34
CA ARG A 190 6.96 50.22 28.38
C ARG A 190 7.02 49.54 27.00
N ARG A 191 7.63 50.23 26.02
CA ARG A 191 7.68 49.81 24.60
C ARG A 191 9.03 49.27 24.14
N ASN A 192 10.05 49.33 24.99
CA ASN A 192 11.40 48.85 24.71
C ASN A 192 11.77 47.64 25.60
N CYS A 193 10.92 46.62 25.56
CA CYS A 193 11.11 45.36 26.29
C CYS A 193 10.57 44.19 25.46
N TYR A 194 10.80 42.96 25.89
CA TYR A 194 10.32 41.79 25.17
C TYR A 194 8.83 41.56 25.45
N ALA A 195 8.10 40.97 24.51
CA ALA A 195 6.69 40.61 24.75
C ALA A 195 6.57 39.59 25.89
N GLU A 196 7.61 38.78 26.06
CA GLU A 196 7.79 37.79 27.11
C GLU A 196 7.85 38.43 28.50
N ASP A 197 8.30 39.69 28.63
CA ASP A 197 8.22 40.42 29.90
C ASP A 197 6.76 40.63 30.32
N ALA A 198 5.87 40.86 29.36
CA ALA A 198 4.43 40.93 29.62
C ALA A 198 3.83 39.53 29.87
N PHE A 199 4.31 38.48 29.23
CA PHE A 199 3.90 37.10 29.54
C PHE A 199 4.26 36.71 30.98
N ASN A 200 5.48 37.04 31.42
CA ASN A 200 6.01 36.69 32.74
C ASN A 200 5.15 37.24 33.90
N GLU A 201 4.42 38.35 33.69
CA GLU A 201 3.51 38.92 34.68
C GLU A 201 2.12 38.25 34.70
N VAL A 202 1.81 37.39 33.73
CA VAL A 202 0.49 36.72 33.59
C VAL A 202 0.59 35.21 33.38
N SER A 203 1.76 34.60 33.61
CA SER A 203 2.02 33.16 33.36
C SER A 203 1.22 32.22 34.28
N ASP A 204 0.60 32.74 35.33
CA ASP A 204 -0.37 32.03 36.18
C ASP A 204 -1.73 31.84 35.49
N ARG A 205 -2.10 32.78 34.61
CA ARG A 205 -3.37 32.81 33.86
C ARG A 205 -3.20 32.39 32.39
N CYS A 206 -2.12 32.81 31.74
CA CYS A 206 -1.73 32.45 30.37
C CYS A 206 -0.86 31.20 30.40
N LYS A 207 -1.38 30.10 29.86
CA LYS A 207 -0.95 28.74 30.19
C LYS A 207 -0.08 28.12 29.09
N ILE A 208 1.19 28.49 29.01
CA ILE A 208 2.13 27.98 28.00
C ILE A 208 2.92 26.74 28.48
N TYR A 209 3.04 25.72 27.63
CA TYR A 209 3.76 24.47 27.87
C TYR A 209 4.99 24.32 26.96
N PRO A 210 6.06 23.65 27.41
CA PRO A 210 7.20 23.33 26.56
C PRO A 210 6.86 22.21 25.57
N VAL A 211 7.22 22.38 24.30
CA VAL A 211 7.35 21.30 23.33
C VAL A 211 8.84 21.07 23.09
N ASP A 212 9.36 19.95 23.59
CA ASP A 212 10.78 19.62 23.47
C ASP A 212 11.11 19.09 22.07
N ILE A 213 11.81 19.92 21.30
CA ILE A 213 12.18 19.66 19.91
C ILE A 213 13.51 18.90 19.77
N LYS A 214 14.24 18.69 20.87
CA LYS A 214 15.52 17.95 20.90
C LYS A 214 16.49 18.47 19.83
N GLU A 215 16.96 17.57 18.97
CA GLU A 215 17.90 17.82 17.87
C GLU A 215 17.26 18.41 16.62
N MET A 216 15.95 18.67 16.59
CA MET A 216 15.33 19.25 15.39
C MET A 216 15.92 20.64 15.08
N LEU A 217 15.96 20.99 13.79
CA LEU A 217 16.40 22.31 13.37
C LEU A 217 15.33 23.34 13.75
N CYS A 218 15.65 24.19 14.72
CA CYS A 218 14.94 25.43 15.04
C CYS A 218 15.97 26.37 15.69
N ALA A 219 16.33 27.44 15.00
CA ALA A 219 17.35 28.39 15.45
C ALA A 219 17.16 29.76 14.78
N GLU A 220 17.49 30.82 15.51
CA GLU A 220 17.57 32.18 14.96
C GLU A 220 18.84 32.37 14.12
N ILE A 221 18.76 33.22 13.09
CA ILE A 221 19.93 33.71 12.36
C ILE A 221 20.16 35.16 12.74
N ASP A 222 21.25 35.39 13.47
CA ASP A 222 21.57 36.68 14.07
C ASP A 222 22.93 37.22 13.63
N THR A 223 23.84 36.30 13.25
CA THR A 223 25.17 36.59 12.73
C THR A 223 25.50 35.81 11.46
N PRO A 224 26.52 36.21 10.68
CA PRO A 224 26.99 35.43 9.54
C PRO A 224 27.43 33.99 9.89
N GLN A 225 27.88 33.75 11.13
CA GLN A 225 28.25 32.43 11.60
C GLN A 225 27.03 31.54 11.84
N ASP A 226 25.94 32.11 12.35
CA ASP A 226 24.65 31.41 12.49
C ASP A 226 24.11 31.06 11.12
N LEU A 227 24.14 32.00 10.17
CA LEU A 227 23.75 31.76 8.78
C LEU A 227 24.48 30.55 8.20
N LYS A 228 25.82 30.49 8.35
CA LYS A 228 26.61 29.35 7.87
C LYS A 228 26.20 28.03 8.52
N THR A 229 25.97 28.04 9.83
CA THR A 229 25.62 26.84 10.62
C THR A 229 24.22 26.35 10.27
N VAL A 230 23.23 27.25 10.28
CA VAL A 230 21.84 26.96 9.96
C VAL A 230 21.68 26.54 8.51
N SER A 231 22.33 27.21 7.55
CA SER A 231 22.32 26.80 6.14
C SER A 231 22.90 25.39 5.92
N ALA A 232 23.93 25.00 6.69
CA ALA A 232 24.46 23.64 6.64
C ALA A 232 23.43 22.62 7.16
N ARG A 233 22.75 22.90 8.28
CA ARG A 233 21.69 22.05 8.82
C ARG A 233 20.47 21.95 7.89
N VAL A 234 20.07 23.05 7.25
CA VAL A 234 19.01 23.04 6.22
C VAL A 234 19.36 22.09 5.08
N LYS A 235 20.61 22.10 4.62
CA LYS A 235 21.09 21.17 3.57
C LYS A 235 21.04 19.71 4.04
N GLU A 236 21.32 19.43 5.30
CA GLU A 236 21.22 18.09 5.89
C GLU A 236 19.77 17.61 5.96
N VAL A 237 18.86 18.45 6.49
CA VAL A 237 17.41 18.15 6.54
C VAL A 237 16.88 17.85 5.14
N ASN A 238 17.24 18.66 4.15
CA ASN A 238 16.79 18.50 2.76
C ASN A 238 17.44 17.30 2.03
N LYS A 239 18.46 16.66 2.62
CA LYS A 239 19.12 15.45 2.09
C LYS A 239 18.60 14.16 2.71
N ARG A 240 17.79 14.24 3.78
CA ARG A 240 17.17 13.07 4.40
C ARG A 240 16.40 12.27 3.34
N ARG A 241 16.59 10.97 3.36
CA ARG A 241 15.96 10.02 2.44
C ARG A 241 14.75 9.42 3.12
N VAL A 242 13.61 9.51 2.47
CA VAL A 242 12.34 8.99 2.95
C VAL A 242 11.87 7.92 1.97
N TYR A 243 11.41 6.79 2.49
CA TYR A 243 10.84 5.72 1.68
C TYR A 243 9.40 5.45 2.07
N MET A 244 8.53 5.26 1.08
CA MET A 244 7.14 4.85 1.28
C MET A 244 6.79 3.81 0.21
N CYS A 245 6.12 2.71 0.59
CA CYS A 245 5.66 1.71 -0.38
C CYS A 245 4.15 1.88 -0.65
N CYS A 246 3.76 1.71 -1.91
CA CYS A 246 2.39 1.82 -2.38
C CYS A 246 1.99 0.61 -3.23
N SER A 247 0.79 0.08 -2.97
CA SER A 247 0.22 -1.08 -3.68
C SER A 247 -1.11 -0.77 -4.39
N THR A 248 -1.56 0.48 -4.36
CA THR A 248 -2.91 0.85 -4.77
C THR A 248 -2.99 1.10 -6.27
N ASP A 249 -4.10 0.67 -6.89
CA ASP A 249 -4.44 1.03 -8.27
C ASP A 249 -4.97 2.46 -8.34
N PHE A 250 -5.73 2.89 -7.33
CA PHE A 250 -6.37 4.21 -7.29
C PHE A 250 -5.85 5.05 -6.12
N ILE A 251 -5.58 6.32 -6.41
CA ILE A 251 -5.08 7.28 -5.42
C ILE A 251 -6.23 8.17 -4.99
N HIS A 252 -6.49 8.23 -3.68
CA HIS A 252 -7.48 9.14 -3.10
C HIS A 252 -6.83 10.09 -2.09
N SER A 253 -7.58 11.06 -1.57
CA SER A 253 -7.02 12.10 -0.67
C SER A 253 -6.39 11.53 0.61
N GLY A 254 -6.84 10.37 1.09
CA GLY A 254 -6.15 9.63 2.17
C GLY A 254 -4.68 9.29 1.85
N HIS A 255 -4.36 8.78 0.66
CA HIS A 255 -2.99 8.50 0.24
C HIS A 255 -2.19 9.80 0.08
N ILE A 256 -2.79 10.80 -0.56
CA ILE A 256 -2.15 12.12 -0.76
C ILE A 256 -1.77 12.77 0.57
N ALA A 257 -2.59 12.63 1.61
CA ALA A 257 -2.30 13.16 2.94
C ALA A 257 -1.03 12.53 3.53
N ILE A 258 -0.88 11.20 3.44
CA ILE A 258 0.32 10.49 3.93
C ILE A 258 1.55 10.84 3.08
N ILE A 259 1.41 10.91 1.75
CA ILE A 259 2.50 11.30 0.84
C ILE A 259 3.00 12.71 1.18
N ARG A 260 2.09 13.69 1.38
CA ARG A 260 2.46 15.05 1.78
C ARG A 260 3.22 15.07 3.10
N LYS A 261 2.80 14.27 4.08
CA LYS A 261 3.52 14.13 5.37
C LYS A 261 4.90 13.51 5.17
N ALA A 262 5.02 12.49 4.34
CA ALA A 262 6.31 11.87 4.02
C ALA A 262 7.28 12.87 3.35
N CYS A 263 6.80 13.72 2.44
CA CYS A 263 7.60 14.78 1.81
C CYS A 263 8.12 15.82 2.81
N ARG A 264 7.50 15.99 3.99
CA ARG A 264 7.98 16.92 5.03
C ARG A 264 9.22 16.39 5.76
N LEU A 265 9.48 15.09 5.70
CA LEU A 265 10.62 14.44 6.37
C LEU A 265 11.91 14.53 5.55
N GLY A 266 11.81 14.74 4.24
CA GLY A 266 12.95 14.74 3.31
C GLY A 266 12.56 14.37 1.87
N ARG A 267 13.54 13.90 1.10
CA ARG A 267 13.35 13.45 -0.28
C ARG A 267 12.62 12.12 -0.32
N LEU A 268 11.39 12.14 -0.81
CA LEU A 268 10.53 10.97 -0.85
C LEU A 268 10.81 10.10 -2.08
N THR A 269 11.25 8.87 -1.83
CA THR A 269 11.23 7.77 -2.79
C THR A 269 9.99 6.91 -2.56
N ILE A 270 9.14 6.75 -3.57
CA ILE A 270 7.99 5.83 -3.52
C ILE A 270 8.36 4.50 -4.18
N GLY A 271 8.23 3.39 -3.45
CA GLY A 271 8.24 2.05 -4.01
C GLY A 271 6.85 1.65 -4.48
N VAL A 272 6.70 1.33 -5.75
CA VAL A 272 5.44 0.82 -6.31
C VAL A 272 5.58 -0.69 -6.48
N LEU A 273 4.68 -1.45 -5.86
CA LEU A 273 4.72 -2.91 -5.96
C LEU A 273 4.45 -3.36 -7.40
N SER A 274 5.23 -4.32 -7.90
CA SER A 274 5.04 -4.92 -9.23
C SER A 274 3.68 -5.62 -9.34
N ASP A 275 3.22 -5.87 -10.57
CA ASP A 275 1.95 -6.58 -10.79
C ASP A 275 1.96 -8.00 -10.18
N GLU A 276 3.09 -8.70 -10.31
CA GLU A 276 3.32 -10.00 -9.67
C GLU A 276 3.23 -9.91 -8.14
N ALA A 277 3.87 -8.89 -7.55
CA ALA A 277 3.83 -8.69 -6.10
C ALA A 277 2.39 -8.45 -5.63
N VAL A 278 1.64 -7.53 -6.25
CA VAL A 278 0.26 -7.23 -5.86
C VAL A 278 -0.66 -8.44 -6.01
N ALA A 279 -0.52 -9.18 -7.11
CA ALA A 279 -1.25 -10.42 -7.38
C ALA A 279 -0.96 -11.52 -6.34
N SER A 280 0.25 -11.56 -5.80
CA SER A 280 0.65 -12.62 -4.86
C SER A 280 -0.03 -12.53 -3.48
N TYR A 281 -0.42 -11.33 -3.01
CA TYR A 281 -0.92 -11.17 -1.62
C TYR A 281 -2.22 -10.39 -1.45
N LYS A 282 -2.62 -9.54 -2.42
CA LYS A 282 -3.76 -8.62 -2.23
C LYS A 282 -4.90 -8.89 -3.19
N ARG A 283 -4.65 -8.74 -4.49
CA ARG A 283 -5.64 -8.85 -5.57
C ARG A 283 -4.94 -8.82 -6.93
N PHE A 284 -5.66 -9.21 -7.97
CA PHE A 284 -5.24 -8.91 -9.33
C PHE A 284 -5.21 -7.38 -9.57
N PRO A 285 -4.09 -6.79 -10.05
CA PRO A 285 -4.01 -5.36 -10.30
C PRO A 285 -4.92 -4.98 -11.48
N LEU A 286 -5.75 -3.96 -11.29
CA LEU A 286 -6.62 -3.42 -12.34
C LEU A 286 -5.84 -2.49 -13.28
N ILE A 287 -4.84 -1.79 -12.74
CA ILE A 287 -3.99 -0.86 -13.48
C ILE A 287 -2.57 -1.46 -13.52
N PRO A 288 -1.97 -1.62 -14.72
CA PRO A 288 -0.61 -2.16 -14.85
C PRO A 288 0.42 -1.35 -14.08
N PHE A 289 1.49 -2.02 -13.66
CA PHE A 289 2.59 -1.41 -12.91
C PHE A 289 3.10 -0.10 -13.52
N ASP A 290 3.33 -0.06 -14.83
CA ASP A 290 3.88 1.12 -15.52
C ASP A 290 2.96 2.35 -15.40
N GLU A 291 1.64 2.14 -15.45
CA GLU A 291 0.68 3.22 -15.27
C GLU A 291 0.61 3.66 -13.81
N ARG A 292 0.57 2.72 -12.86
CA ARG A 292 0.63 3.03 -11.42
C ARG A 292 1.88 3.82 -11.08
N LYS A 293 3.03 3.41 -11.61
CA LYS A 293 4.32 4.11 -11.45
C LYS A 293 4.23 5.55 -11.93
N ARG A 294 3.72 5.78 -13.14
CA ARG A 294 3.54 7.12 -13.71
C ARG A 294 2.62 8.01 -12.87
N LEU A 295 1.57 7.44 -12.25
CA LEU A 295 0.70 8.20 -11.35
C LEU A 295 1.50 8.76 -10.17
N PHE A 296 2.33 7.94 -9.53
CA PHE A 296 3.17 8.37 -8.40
C PHE A 296 4.29 9.35 -8.82
N GLU A 297 4.87 9.18 -10.02
CA GLU A 297 5.92 10.08 -10.54
C GLU A 297 5.43 11.52 -10.74
N ASN A 298 4.12 11.72 -10.93
CA ASN A 298 3.53 13.03 -11.16
C ASN A 298 2.93 13.67 -9.89
N ILE A 299 3.11 13.07 -8.71
CA ILE A 299 2.66 13.65 -7.46
C ILE A 299 3.69 14.67 -6.97
N ALA A 300 3.23 15.91 -6.74
CA ALA A 300 4.08 16.97 -6.22
C ALA A 300 4.77 16.56 -4.91
N GLY A 301 6.11 16.74 -4.88
CA GLY A 301 6.97 16.41 -3.73
C GLY A 301 7.61 15.02 -3.78
N VAL A 302 7.19 14.14 -4.68
CA VAL A 302 7.86 12.85 -4.91
C VAL A 302 9.16 13.10 -5.68
N ASP A 303 10.29 12.70 -5.09
CA ASP A 303 11.63 12.87 -5.67
C ASP A 303 11.96 11.74 -6.66
N LYS A 304 11.56 10.51 -6.32
CA LYS A 304 11.83 9.32 -7.13
C LYS A 304 10.74 8.26 -6.95
N VAL A 305 10.49 7.49 -8.01
CA VAL A 305 9.65 6.27 -7.93
C VAL A 305 10.47 5.07 -8.38
N VAL A 306 10.38 3.97 -7.63
CA VAL A 306 11.09 2.71 -7.90
C VAL A 306 10.12 1.53 -7.92
N GLU A 307 10.47 0.49 -8.65
CA GLU A 307 9.75 -0.78 -8.59
C GLU A 307 10.14 -1.54 -7.31
N GLN A 308 9.15 -2.09 -6.62
CA GLN A 308 9.35 -3.07 -5.57
C GLN A 308 8.76 -4.42 -6.00
N GLN A 309 9.61 -5.41 -6.25
CA GLN A 309 9.18 -6.70 -6.81
C GLN A 309 8.61 -7.68 -5.78
N LYS A 310 8.81 -7.44 -4.48
CA LYS A 310 8.40 -8.32 -3.39
C LYS A 310 7.64 -7.54 -2.33
N LEU A 311 6.78 -8.21 -1.58
CA LEU A 311 6.08 -7.58 -0.46
C LEU A 311 7.04 -7.22 0.70
N SER A 312 8.08 -8.02 0.92
CA SER A 312 9.17 -7.72 1.85
C SER A 312 9.91 -6.43 1.48
N TYR A 313 10.29 -5.67 2.50
CA TYR A 313 11.02 -4.41 2.35
C TYR A 313 12.53 -4.61 2.46
N THR A 314 13.00 -5.78 2.88
CA THR A 314 14.39 -6.05 3.22
C THR A 314 15.37 -5.66 2.11
N ASP A 315 15.14 -6.14 0.89
CA ASP A 315 16.05 -5.92 -0.24
C ASP A 315 16.15 -4.42 -0.60
N ILE A 316 15.01 -3.73 -0.65
CA ILE A 316 14.95 -2.32 -1.05
C ILE A 316 15.49 -1.39 0.04
N LEU A 317 15.22 -1.68 1.32
CA LEU A 317 15.72 -0.88 2.44
C LEU A 317 17.23 -1.03 2.61
N ARG A 318 17.80 -2.23 2.45
CA ARG A 318 19.26 -2.41 2.48
C ARG A 318 19.97 -1.72 1.33
N THR A 319 19.30 -1.59 0.18
CA THR A 319 19.82 -0.89 -1.00
C THR A 319 19.74 0.62 -0.85
N LEU A 320 18.56 1.16 -0.47
CA LEU A 320 18.31 2.60 -0.41
C LEU A 320 18.77 3.24 0.89
N LYS A 321 18.83 2.48 1.99
CA LYS A 321 19.12 2.89 3.37
C LYS A 321 18.42 4.20 3.78
N PRO A 322 17.08 4.32 3.64
CA PRO A 322 16.39 5.57 3.95
C PRO A 322 16.48 5.91 5.44
N ASP A 323 16.57 7.20 5.77
CA ASP A 323 16.57 7.69 7.15
C ASP A 323 15.19 7.48 7.80
N TYR A 324 14.12 7.58 7.00
CA TYR A 324 12.75 7.34 7.40
C TYR A 324 12.02 6.39 6.45
N VAL A 325 11.27 5.44 7.01
CA VAL A 325 10.22 4.71 6.29
C VAL A 325 8.87 5.24 6.76
N VAL A 326 7.97 5.55 5.83
CA VAL A 326 6.63 6.05 6.13
C VAL A 326 5.59 5.02 5.70
N HIS A 327 4.64 4.72 6.58
CA HIS A 327 3.49 3.86 6.29
C HIS A 327 2.22 4.36 6.99
N GLY A 328 1.05 3.89 6.56
CA GLY A 328 -0.17 3.98 7.35
C GLY A 328 -0.10 3.07 8.59
N ASP A 329 -0.93 3.32 9.60
CA ASP A 329 -1.04 2.43 10.76
C ASP A 329 -1.89 1.16 10.50
N ASP A 330 -2.35 0.96 9.26
CA ASP A 330 -3.20 -0.15 8.83
C ASP A 330 -2.50 -1.53 8.86
N TRP A 331 -1.17 -1.54 8.88
CA TRP A 331 -0.35 -2.76 8.98
C TRP A 331 0.11 -3.11 10.40
N VAL A 332 -0.26 -2.34 11.42
CA VAL A 332 0.10 -2.60 12.83
C VAL A 332 -0.53 -3.91 13.34
N SER A 333 -1.64 -4.32 12.71
CA SER A 333 -2.35 -5.57 12.99
C SER A 333 -2.64 -6.33 11.70
N GLY A 334 -3.19 -7.54 11.83
CA GLY A 334 -3.50 -8.38 10.68
C GLY A 334 -2.26 -8.97 10.01
N PHE A 335 -2.40 -9.35 8.73
CA PHE A 335 -1.42 -10.17 8.03
C PHE A 335 -0.10 -9.45 7.72
N GLN A 336 -0.09 -8.11 7.69
CA GLN A 336 1.12 -7.31 7.39
C GLN A 336 1.98 -7.02 8.62
N LYS A 337 1.51 -7.34 9.84
CA LYS A 337 2.26 -7.12 11.07
C LYS A 337 3.68 -7.72 11.05
N PRO A 338 3.91 -8.95 10.55
CA PRO A 338 5.27 -9.49 10.45
C PRO A 338 6.19 -8.68 9.52
N ILE A 339 5.62 -8.05 8.49
CA ILE A 339 6.36 -7.20 7.54
C ILE A 339 6.76 -5.89 8.20
N ARG A 340 5.89 -5.34 9.05
CA ARG A 340 6.22 -4.19 9.90
C ARG A 340 7.40 -4.49 10.84
N GLU A 341 7.41 -5.67 11.46
CA GLU A 341 8.50 -6.12 12.35
C GLU A 341 9.82 -6.31 11.58
N GLU A 342 9.76 -6.84 10.36
CA GLU A 342 10.90 -6.91 9.43
C GLU A 342 11.47 -5.51 9.14
N VAL A 343 10.61 -4.54 8.81
CA VAL A 343 11.03 -3.17 8.50
C VAL A 343 11.73 -2.51 9.69
N ILE A 344 11.20 -2.66 10.90
CA ILE A 344 11.84 -2.12 12.12
C ILE A 344 13.23 -2.73 12.30
N THR A 345 13.33 -4.07 12.17
CA THR A 345 14.59 -4.79 12.33
C THR A 345 15.64 -4.31 11.33
N VAL A 346 15.27 -4.15 10.05
CA VAL A 346 16.19 -3.69 9.01
C VAL A 346 16.60 -2.22 9.21
N LEU A 347 15.69 -1.37 9.70
CA LEU A 347 16.00 0.04 9.99
C LEU A 347 17.00 0.18 11.14
N ASP A 348 16.87 -0.65 12.18
CA ASP A 348 17.79 -0.67 13.32
C ASP A 348 19.23 -1.04 12.92
N GLU A 349 19.42 -1.81 11.83
CA GLU A 349 20.76 -2.17 11.32
C GLU A 349 21.63 -0.94 10.95
N TYR A 350 21.01 0.17 10.57
CA TYR A 350 21.72 1.38 10.13
C TYR A 350 21.19 2.68 10.73
N GLY A 351 20.30 2.60 11.72
CA GLY A 351 19.79 3.76 12.48
C GLY A 351 18.64 4.53 11.80
N GLY A 352 17.93 3.91 10.88
CA GLY A 352 16.70 4.48 10.29
C GLY A 352 15.52 4.43 11.25
N ARG A 353 14.41 5.12 10.91
CA ARG A 353 13.21 5.17 11.75
C ARG A 353 11.93 4.91 10.96
N LEU A 354 11.02 4.14 11.56
CA LEU A 354 9.66 3.97 11.04
C LEU A 354 8.78 5.12 11.56
N VAL A 355 8.03 5.75 10.66
CA VAL A 355 7.04 6.79 10.95
C VAL A 355 5.69 6.33 10.43
N GLU A 356 4.68 6.32 11.31
CA GLU A 356 3.36 5.79 11.00
C GLU A 356 2.31 6.88 11.17
N TYR A 357 1.39 6.99 10.21
CA TYR A 357 0.29 7.94 10.26
C TYR A 357 -1.07 7.23 10.23
N PRO A 358 -2.11 7.79 10.88
CA PRO A 358 -3.45 7.22 10.82
C PRO A 358 -3.94 7.03 9.39
N TYR A 359 -4.25 5.79 9.03
CA TYR A 359 -4.77 5.46 7.72
C TYR A 359 -6.25 5.84 7.62
N SER A 360 -6.68 6.31 6.45
CA SER A 360 -8.03 6.82 6.30
C SER A 360 -9.07 5.69 6.35
N ASN A 361 -9.99 5.78 7.32
CA ASN A 361 -11.11 4.85 7.48
C ASN A 361 -12.42 5.36 6.86
N ASN A 362 -12.35 6.28 5.89
CA ASN A 362 -13.54 6.85 5.25
C ASN A 362 -14.37 5.73 4.58
N PRO A 363 -15.67 5.57 4.91
CA PRO A 363 -16.53 4.55 4.30
C PRO A 363 -16.55 4.60 2.78
N LYS A 364 -16.40 5.78 2.18
CA LYS A 364 -16.34 5.93 0.72
C LYS A 364 -15.15 5.18 0.10
N TYR A 365 -13.99 5.19 0.74
CA TYR A 365 -12.81 4.49 0.23
C TYR A 365 -12.97 2.98 0.33
N LYS A 366 -13.57 2.49 1.44
CA LYS A 366 -13.92 1.07 1.58
C LYS A 366 -14.91 0.62 0.52
N GLN A 367 -15.90 1.44 0.20
CA GLN A 367 -16.86 1.18 -0.88
C GLN A 367 -16.17 1.14 -2.25
N MET A 368 -15.20 2.02 -2.51
CA MET A 368 -14.42 1.99 -3.76
C MET A 368 -13.61 0.70 -3.89
N ASP A 369 -12.94 0.25 -2.82
CA ASP A 369 -12.22 -1.03 -2.81
C ASP A 369 -13.16 -2.23 -3.02
N ALA A 370 -14.37 -2.18 -2.44
CA ALA A 370 -15.40 -3.21 -2.64
C ALA A 370 -15.90 -3.25 -4.09
N LEU A 371 -16.17 -2.10 -4.70
CA LEU A 371 -16.57 -1.99 -6.11
C LEU A 371 -15.49 -2.54 -7.06
N GLN A 372 -14.21 -2.30 -6.76
CA GLN A 372 -13.11 -2.88 -7.53
C GLN A 372 -13.12 -4.41 -7.46
N ARG A 373 -13.39 -4.99 -6.28
CA ARG A 373 -13.51 -6.45 -6.13
C ARG A 373 -14.73 -6.99 -6.88
N ALA A 374 -15.84 -6.26 -6.89
CA ALA A 374 -17.02 -6.63 -7.66
C ALA A 374 -16.75 -6.61 -9.17
N GLU A 375 -16.01 -5.62 -9.68
CA GLU A 375 -15.52 -5.63 -11.07
C GLU A 375 -14.72 -6.89 -11.38
N LEU A 376 -13.85 -7.33 -10.46
CA LEU A 376 -13.07 -8.55 -10.64
C LEU A 376 -13.92 -9.83 -10.73
N ALA A 377 -15.18 -9.81 -10.29
CA ALA A 377 -16.11 -10.94 -10.42
C ALA A 377 -16.82 -10.99 -11.79
N MET A 378 -16.79 -9.89 -12.56
CA MET A 378 -17.50 -9.80 -13.83
C MET A 378 -16.98 -10.83 -14.85
N PRO A 379 -17.87 -11.54 -15.58
CA PRO A 379 -17.49 -12.63 -16.48
C PRO A 379 -16.39 -12.28 -17.50
N ASP A 380 -16.43 -11.09 -18.08
CA ASP A 380 -15.47 -10.61 -19.07
C ASP A 380 -14.08 -10.37 -18.47
N LEU A 381 -14.01 -9.75 -17.27
CA LEU A 381 -12.75 -9.53 -16.55
C LEU A 381 -12.17 -10.84 -15.99
N ARG A 382 -13.01 -11.74 -15.47
CA ARG A 382 -12.59 -13.05 -14.94
C ARG A 382 -12.02 -13.94 -16.04
N ARG A 383 -12.68 -14.01 -17.21
CA ARG A 383 -12.28 -14.87 -18.34
C ARG A 383 -10.82 -14.63 -18.75
N GLY A 384 -10.44 -13.39 -19.00
CA GLY A 384 -9.07 -13.04 -19.43
C GLY A 384 -8.02 -13.08 -18.33
N ARG A 385 -8.41 -13.19 -17.05
CA ARG A 385 -7.48 -13.11 -15.92
C ARG A 385 -6.51 -14.30 -15.86
N LEU A 386 -6.93 -15.51 -16.22
CA LEU A 386 -6.05 -16.68 -16.19
C LEU A 386 -4.80 -16.48 -17.06
N ARG A 387 -5.00 -16.04 -18.30
CA ARG A 387 -3.90 -15.76 -19.24
C ARG A 387 -2.95 -14.71 -18.68
N LYS A 388 -3.51 -13.59 -18.18
CA LYS A 388 -2.72 -12.52 -17.55
C LYS A 388 -1.92 -13.01 -16.35
N LEU A 389 -2.49 -13.86 -15.50
CA LEU A 389 -1.79 -14.44 -14.35
C LEU A 389 -0.66 -15.38 -14.78
N ILE A 390 -0.86 -16.19 -15.82
CA ILE A 390 0.20 -17.03 -16.39
C ILE A 390 1.35 -16.16 -16.92
N ASP A 391 1.03 -15.11 -17.67
CA ASP A 391 2.03 -14.18 -18.22
C ASP A 391 2.79 -13.43 -17.11
N MET A 392 2.11 -13.04 -16.03
CA MET A 392 2.71 -12.30 -14.90
C MET A 392 3.55 -13.19 -13.97
N LYS A 393 3.05 -14.37 -13.57
CA LYS A 393 3.67 -15.20 -12.54
C LYS A 393 4.55 -16.32 -13.11
N GLY A 394 4.39 -16.64 -14.40
CA GLY A 394 5.01 -17.78 -15.07
C GLY A 394 4.42 -19.14 -14.69
N LEU A 395 4.12 -19.36 -13.41
CA LEU A 395 3.39 -20.52 -12.89
C LEU A 395 2.23 -20.07 -12.01
N ILE A 396 1.07 -20.70 -12.20
CA ILE A 396 -0.13 -20.51 -11.39
C ILE A 396 -0.60 -21.85 -10.80
N THR A 397 -1.29 -21.78 -9.67
CA THR A 397 -1.86 -22.96 -9.01
C THR A 397 -3.38 -22.92 -9.02
N ALA A 398 -4.00 -24.07 -9.30
CA ALA A 398 -5.44 -24.23 -9.19
C ALA A 398 -5.77 -25.35 -8.20
N ILE A 399 -6.75 -25.11 -7.34
CA ILE A 399 -7.29 -26.15 -6.45
C ILE A 399 -8.72 -26.49 -6.85
N GLU A 400 -9.11 -27.74 -6.64
CA GLU A 400 -10.44 -28.22 -6.98
C GLU A 400 -11.56 -27.48 -6.23
N ALA A 401 -12.66 -27.20 -6.93
CA ALA A 401 -13.89 -26.66 -6.33
C ALA A 401 -15.12 -27.30 -7.01
N HIS A 402 -16.07 -27.76 -6.19
CA HIS A 402 -17.30 -28.46 -6.61
C HIS A 402 -18.56 -27.92 -5.91
N SER A 403 -18.44 -26.80 -5.19
CA SER A 403 -19.52 -26.05 -4.52
C SER A 403 -19.05 -24.63 -4.20
N GLY A 404 -20.00 -23.72 -3.92
CA GLY A 404 -19.67 -22.37 -3.45
C GLY A 404 -18.78 -22.34 -2.21
N ILE A 405 -18.95 -23.29 -1.27
CA ILE A 405 -18.10 -23.41 -0.06
C ILE A 405 -16.66 -23.75 -0.43
N THR A 406 -16.45 -24.75 -1.29
CA THR A 406 -15.08 -25.07 -1.76
C THR A 406 -14.48 -23.96 -2.60
N GLY A 407 -15.31 -23.21 -3.35
CA GLY A 407 -14.90 -21.99 -4.02
C GLY A 407 -14.41 -20.93 -3.04
N LEU A 408 -15.14 -20.68 -1.95
CA LEU A 408 -14.72 -19.75 -0.88
C LEU A 408 -13.41 -20.18 -0.20
N ILE A 409 -13.20 -21.48 0.00
CA ILE A 409 -11.93 -22.01 0.50
C ILE A 409 -10.81 -21.68 -0.48
N ALA A 410 -10.98 -21.98 -1.77
CA ALA A 410 -10.01 -21.67 -2.81
C ALA A 410 -9.75 -20.15 -2.92
N GLU A 411 -10.78 -19.32 -2.74
CA GLU A 411 -10.71 -17.86 -2.79
C GLU A 411 -9.91 -17.29 -1.60
N LYS A 412 -10.23 -17.71 -0.38
CA LYS A 412 -9.77 -17.07 0.86
C LYS A 412 -8.49 -17.68 1.46
N THR A 413 -8.16 -18.92 1.11
CA THR A 413 -7.00 -19.60 1.72
C THR A 413 -5.70 -18.89 1.33
N THR A 414 -4.98 -18.43 2.35
CA THR A 414 -3.72 -17.71 2.24
C THR A 414 -2.76 -18.16 3.33
N VAL A 415 -1.50 -18.42 2.98
CA VAL A 415 -0.43 -18.84 3.89
C VAL A 415 0.72 -17.83 3.80
N LEU A 416 1.20 -17.36 4.96
CA LEU A 416 2.41 -16.52 5.05
C LEU A 416 3.57 -17.39 5.53
N GLN A 417 4.60 -17.50 4.71
CA GLN A 417 5.81 -18.25 5.04
C GLN A 417 7.03 -17.50 4.51
N ASP A 418 8.05 -17.33 5.35
CA ASP A 418 9.32 -16.68 4.99
C ASP A 418 9.16 -15.30 4.32
N GLY A 419 8.20 -14.50 4.82
CA GLY A 419 7.90 -13.15 4.27
C GLY A 419 7.20 -13.15 2.91
N LYS A 420 6.79 -14.33 2.40
CA LYS A 420 6.05 -14.51 1.16
C LYS A 420 4.65 -15.03 1.41
N THR A 421 3.70 -14.48 0.68
CA THR A 421 2.30 -14.93 0.70
C THR A 421 2.05 -15.96 -0.39
N TYR A 422 1.40 -17.05 -0.03
CA TYR A 422 0.99 -18.15 -0.91
C TYR A 422 -0.53 -18.27 -0.88
N GLN A 423 -1.14 -18.38 -2.06
CA GLN A 423 -2.57 -18.58 -2.26
C GLN A 423 -2.79 -19.29 -3.60
N PHE A 424 -3.97 -19.89 -3.78
CA PHE A 424 -4.36 -20.44 -5.07
C PHE A 424 -4.70 -19.32 -6.05
N ASP A 425 -4.30 -19.46 -7.30
CA ASP A 425 -4.52 -18.46 -8.35
C ASP A 425 -5.81 -18.69 -9.13
N ALA A 426 -6.27 -19.94 -9.22
CA ALA A 426 -7.45 -20.35 -9.97
C ALA A 426 -8.20 -21.49 -9.27
N MET A 427 -9.38 -21.82 -9.80
CA MET A 427 -10.19 -22.95 -9.34
C MET A 427 -10.30 -23.99 -10.44
N TRP A 428 -10.20 -25.26 -10.07
CA TRP A 428 -10.39 -26.39 -10.97
C TRP A 428 -11.75 -27.04 -10.76
N LEU A 429 -12.63 -26.92 -11.74
CA LEU A 429 -13.95 -27.54 -11.68
C LEU A 429 -13.88 -28.98 -12.19
N SER A 430 -13.48 -29.88 -11.29
CA SER A 430 -13.26 -31.29 -11.59
C SER A 430 -14.56 -32.03 -11.93
N SER A 431 -14.58 -32.77 -13.04
CA SER A 431 -15.67 -33.71 -13.37
C SER A 431 -15.82 -34.81 -12.30
N LEU A 432 -14.70 -35.32 -11.76
CA LEU A 432 -14.66 -36.29 -10.68
C LEU A 432 -15.31 -35.76 -9.39
N CYS A 433 -14.88 -34.60 -8.91
CA CYS A 433 -15.42 -34.04 -7.67
C CYS A 433 -16.89 -33.66 -7.83
N ASP A 434 -17.26 -33.09 -8.97
CA ASP A 434 -18.63 -32.67 -9.26
C ASP A 434 -19.61 -33.87 -9.31
N SER A 435 -19.21 -34.97 -9.95
CA SER A 435 -19.99 -36.21 -9.99
C SER A 435 -20.04 -36.89 -8.62
N THR A 436 -18.91 -36.94 -7.91
CA THR A 436 -18.80 -37.53 -6.57
C THR A 436 -19.67 -36.80 -5.55
N ALA A 437 -19.70 -35.46 -5.58
CA ALA A 437 -20.56 -34.64 -4.72
C ALA A 437 -22.06 -34.94 -4.94
N LYS A 438 -22.41 -35.43 -6.13
CA LYS A 438 -23.78 -35.85 -6.50
C LYS A 438 -24.04 -37.34 -6.29
N GLY A 439 -23.09 -38.08 -5.71
CA GLY A 439 -23.18 -39.53 -5.52
C GLY A 439 -23.18 -40.33 -6.82
N LYS A 440 -22.60 -39.77 -7.89
CA LYS A 440 -22.58 -40.34 -9.24
C LYS A 440 -21.14 -40.69 -9.68
N PRO A 441 -20.95 -41.70 -10.55
CA PRO A 441 -19.63 -42.03 -11.09
C PRO A 441 -19.15 -41.00 -12.14
N ASP A 442 -17.83 -40.82 -12.23
CA ASP A 442 -17.16 -39.97 -13.22
C ASP A 442 -17.03 -40.66 -14.58
N ILE A 443 -18.15 -40.72 -15.30
CA ILE A 443 -18.29 -41.37 -16.62
C ILE A 443 -19.15 -40.53 -17.59
N GLU A 444 -19.10 -39.18 -17.45
CA GLU A 444 -19.96 -38.23 -18.19
C GLU A 444 -21.47 -38.41 -17.93
N VAL A 445 -21.86 -39.00 -16.79
CA VAL A 445 -23.28 -39.19 -16.42
C VAL A 445 -23.96 -37.91 -15.92
N VAL A 446 -23.16 -36.95 -15.44
CA VAL A 446 -23.65 -35.64 -15.01
C VAL A 446 -23.74 -34.75 -16.24
N ASP A 447 -24.95 -34.32 -16.58
CA ASP A 447 -25.18 -33.49 -17.76
C ASP A 447 -24.61 -32.07 -17.58
N MET A 448 -24.30 -31.43 -18.71
CA MET A 448 -23.71 -30.09 -18.72
C MET A 448 -24.56 -29.03 -18.02
N THR A 449 -25.90 -29.14 -18.02
CA THR A 449 -26.77 -28.18 -17.31
C THR A 449 -26.50 -28.23 -15.81
N SER A 450 -26.33 -29.44 -15.27
CA SER A 450 -25.99 -29.59 -13.86
C SER A 450 -24.59 -29.08 -13.54
N ARG A 451 -23.62 -29.23 -14.46
CA ARG A 451 -22.27 -28.69 -14.28
C ARG A 451 -22.23 -27.17 -14.37
N PHE A 452 -23.04 -26.57 -15.25
CA PHE A 452 -23.20 -25.12 -15.34
C PHE A 452 -23.76 -24.51 -14.06
N ARG A 453 -24.73 -25.16 -13.39
CA ARG A 453 -25.21 -24.69 -12.08
C ARG A 453 -24.10 -24.64 -11.04
N THR A 454 -23.25 -25.64 -11.00
CA THR A 454 -22.10 -25.63 -10.08
C THR A 454 -21.11 -24.51 -10.39
N ILE A 455 -20.94 -24.16 -11.67
CA ILE A 455 -20.18 -22.97 -12.06
C ILE A 455 -20.85 -21.70 -11.52
N ASP A 456 -22.16 -21.54 -11.71
CA ASP A 456 -22.90 -20.37 -11.21
C ASP A 456 -22.77 -20.23 -9.69
N ASP A 457 -22.98 -21.32 -8.93
CA ASP A 457 -22.85 -21.35 -7.46
C ASP A 457 -21.46 -20.90 -6.97
N ILE A 458 -20.40 -21.24 -7.71
CA ILE A 458 -19.03 -20.83 -7.39
C ILE A 458 -18.80 -19.37 -7.80
N MET A 459 -19.28 -18.98 -8.97
CA MET A 459 -19.08 -17.64 -9.53
C MET A 459 -19.75 -16.54 -8.72
N GLU A 460 -20.87 -16.84 -8.04
CA GLU A 460 -21.58 -15.90 -7.14
C GLU A 460 -20.74 -15.47 -5.94
N VAL A 461 -19.85 -16.33 -5.43
CA VAL A 461 -19.17 -16.11 -4.14
C VAL A 461 -17.65 -15.97 -4.26
N THR A 462 -17.10 -15.95 -5.49
CA THR A 462 -15.65 -15.96 -5.73
C THR A 462 -15.24 -14.93 -6.78
N THR A 463 -13.95 -14.69 -6.97
CA THR A 463 -13.45 -13.80 -8.03
C THR A 463 -12.38 -14.45 -8.91
N LYS A 464 -11.72 -15.52 -8.44
CA LYS A 464 -10.63 -16.18 -9.17
C LYS A 464 -11.08 -16.82 -10.50
N PRO A 465 -10.15 -16.95 -11.47
CA PRO A 465 -10.38 -17.70 -12.71
C PRO A 465 -10.86 -19.14 -12.46
N ILE A 466 -11.69 -19.65 -13.37
CA ILE A 466 -12.16 -21.04 -13.36
C ILE A 466 -11.58 -21.78 -14.55
N ILE A 467 -10.99 -22.93 -14.27
CA ILE A 467 -10.54 -23.94 -15.22
C ILE A 467 -11.55 -25.09 -15.16
N PHE A 468 -12.21 -25.37 -16.27
CA PHE A 468 -13.28 -26.35 -16.36
C PHE A 468 -12.78 -27.66 -16.98
N ASP A 469 -13.04 -28.79 -16.30
CA ASP A 469 -12.83 -30.11 -16.86
C ASP A 469 -13.88 -30.40 -17.94
N GLY A 470 -13.52 -30.37 -19.20
CA GLY A 470 -14.42 -30.58 -20.34
C GLY A 470 -14.62 -32.03 -20.73
N ASP A 471 -14.08 -32.99 -19.96
CA ASP A 471 -14.12 -34.40 -20.31
C ASP A 471 -13.57 -34.63 -21.74
N THR A 472 -14.22 -35.44 -22.57
CA THR A 472 -13.85 -35.62 -23.99
C THR A 472 -14.29 -34.46 -24.90
N GLY A 473 -14.97 -33.46 -24.36
CA GLY A 473 -15.70 -32.42 -25.10
C GLY A 473 -16.99 -32.91 -25.76
N GLY A 474 -17.32 -34.20 -25.65
CA GLY A 474 -18.47 -34.82 -26.30
C GLY A 474 -18.40 -34.77 -27.84
N GLN A 475 -19.58 -34.71 -28.47
CA GLN A 475 -19.70 -34.52 -29.93
C GLN A 475 -19.25 -33.12 -30.33
N THR A 476 -18.55 -33.00 -31.45
CA THR A 476 -18.00 -31.72 -31.95
C THR A 476 -19.07 -30.65 -32.13
N GLU A 477 -20.27 -31.05 -32.59
CA GLU A 477 -21.44 -30.18 -32.76
C GLU A 477 -21.91 -29.59 -31.42
N HIS A 478 -21.85 -30.37 -30.34
CA HIS A 478 -22.21 -29.93 -28.99
C HIS A 478 -21.09 -29.11 -28.33
N PHE A 479 -19.83 -29.48 -28.60
CA PHE A 479 -18.66 -28.81 -28.05
C PHE A 479 -18.65 -27.32 -28.41
N VAL A 480 -19.01 -26.97 -29.65
CA VAL A 480 -19.14 -25.57 -30.11
C VAL A 480 -20.08 -24.74 -29.25
N TYR A 481 -21.21 -25.30 -28.80
CA TYR A 481 -22.15 -24.60 -27.92
C TYR A 481 -21.68 -24.57 -26.47
N THR A 482 -20.98 -25.61 -26.03
CA THR A 482 -20.34 -25.68 -24.71
C THR A 482 -19.30 -24.57 -24.57
N VAL A 483 -18.42 -24.40 -25.57
CA VAL A 483 -17.44 -23.31 -25.62
C VAL A 483 -18.12 -21.95 -25.48
N ARG A 484 -19.16 -21.68 -26.28
CA ARG A 484 -19.90 -20.41 -26.22
C ARG A 484 -20.55 -20.16 -24.87
N SER A 485 -21.06 -21.20 -24.23
CA SER A 485 -21.74 -21.09 -22.93
C SER A 485 -20.74 -20.81 -21.82
N LEU A 486 -19.66 -21.58 -21.74
CA LEU A 486 -18.57 -21.39 -20.77
C LEU A 486 -17.90 -20.02 -20.92
N GLU A 487 -17.63 -19.61 -22.17
CA GLU A 487 -17.07 -18.29 -22.47
C GLU A 487 -18.00 -17.17 -22.00
N ARG A 488 -19.33 -17.30 -22.20
CA ARG A 488 -20.31 -16.31 -21.76
C ARG A 488 -20.43 -16.24 -20.25
N MET A 489 -20.35 -17.38 -19.55
CA MET A 489 -20.38 -17.44 -18.10
C MET A 489 -19.13 -16.82 -17.47
N GLY A 490 -18.02 -16.72 -18.20
CA GLY A 490 -16.76 -16.15 -17.72
C GLY A 490 -15.77 -17.19 -17.19
N VAL A 491 -15.95 -18.46 -17.57
CA VAL A 491 -14.93 -19.50 -17.37
C VAL A 491 -13.71 -19.11 -18.19
N SER A 492 -12.51 -19.34 -17.65
CA SER A 492 -11.28 -18.88 -18.28
C SER A 492 -10.68 -19.92 -19.22
N MET A 493 -10.78 -21.20 -18.87
CA MET A 493 -10.23 -22.29 -19.68
C MET A 493 -11.12 -23.53 -19.60
N ILE A 494 -11.25 -24.24 -20.72
CA ILE A 494 -11.76 -25.62 -20.76
C ILE A 494 -10.62 -26.57 -21.10
N ILE A 495 -10.52 -27.70 -20.40
CA ILE A 495 -9.59 -28.78 -20.70
C ILE A 495 -10.38 -29.95 -21.31
N ILE A 496 -10.10 -30.35 -22.55
CA ILE A 496 -10.69 -31.54 -23.17
C ILE A 496 -9.63 -32.62 -23.41
N GLU A 497 -9.99 -33.88 -23.24
CA GLU A 497 -9.08 -35.03 -23.35
C GLU A 497 -9.30 -35.86 -24.61
N ASP A 498 -8.22 -36.40 -25.17
CA ASP A 498 -8.21 -37.12 -26.44
C ASP A 498 -8.61 -38.61 -26.33
N LYS A 499 -9.56 -38.92 -25.44
CA LYS A 499 -10.15 -40.27 -25.33
C LYS A 499 -11.40 -40.42 -26.18
N ILE A 500 -11.65 -41.66 -26.63
CA ILE A 500 -12.90 -42.08 -27.27
C ILE A 500 -13.55 -43.25 -26.51
N GLY A 501 -14.85 -43.42 -26.71
CA GLY A 501 -15.67 -44.43 -26.02
C GLY A 501 -16.29 -43.90 -24.73
N LEU A 502 -16.81 -44.81 -23.90
CA LEU A 502 -17.34 -44.43 -22.58
C LEU A 502 -16.20 -43.94 -21.70
N LYS A 503 -16.21 -42.65 -21.33
CA LYS A 503 -15.23 -42.06 -20.41
C LYS A 503 -15.15 -42.91 -19.14
N LYS A 504 -13.94 -43.24 -18.72
CA LYS A 504 -13.64 -43.79 -17.39
C LYS A 504 -12.46 -43.04 -16.80
N ASN A 505 -12.50 -42.80 -15.50
CA ASN A 505 -11.48 -42.01 -14.81
C ASN A 505 -10.08 -42.65 -14.93
N SER A 506 -9.07 -41.82 -15.24
CA SER A 506 -7.68 -42.22 -15.53
C SER A 506 -6.97 -42.93 -14.37
N LEU A 507 -7.54 -42.87 -13.15
CA LEU A 507 -6.99 -43.52 -11.96
C LEU A 507 -7.35 -45.03 -11.85
N PHE A 508 -8.32 -45.54 -12.61
CA PHE A 508 -8.78 -46.95 -12.54
C PHE A 508 -7.94 -47.95 -13.34
N GLY A 509 -6.80 -47.55 -13.90
CA GLY A 509 -5.89 -48.48 -14.58
C GLY A 509 -6.34 -48.93 -15.98
N THR A 510 -5.73 -50.00 -16.50
CA THR A 510 -6.03 -50.62 -17.81
C THR A 510 -7.05 -51.76 -17.71
N GLU A 511 -7.74 -51.93 -16.58
CA GLU A 511 -8.69 -53.02 -16.34
C GLU A 511 -9.88 -53.01 -17.33
N VAL A 512 -10.08 -51.90 -18.04
CA VAL A 512 -11.05 -51.74 -19.12
C VAL A 512 -10.32 -51.13 -20.32
N LYS A 513 -10.53 -51.69 -21.51
CA LYS A 513 -9.93 -51.20 -22.76
C LYS A 513 -10.39 -49.76 -23.02
N GLN A 514 -9.46 -48.81 -22.94
CA GLN A 514 -9.65 -47.41 -23.32
C GLN A 514 -8.97 -47.17 -24.66
N GLU A 515 -9.55 -46.31 -25.49
CA GLU A 515 -9.03 -45.97 -26.81
C GLU A 515 -8.81 -44.45 -26.89
N GLN A 516 -7.82 -44.08 -27.69
CA GLN A 516 -7.44 -42.69 -27.91
C GLN A 516 -8.00 -42.25 -29.26
N ASP A 517 -8.41 -41.00 -29.33
CA ASP A 517 -8.87 -40.40 -30.57
C ASP A 517 -7.72 -40.33 -31.59
N THR A 518 -8.09 -40.32 -32.87
CA THR A 518 -7.14 -39.99 -33.93
C THR A 518 -6.69 -38.54 -33.79
N ILE A 519 -5.44 -38.27 -34.15
CA ILE A 519 -4.86 -36.92 -34.07
C ILE A 519 -5.70 -35.96 -34.93
N GLU A 520 -6.11 -36.40 -36.12
CA GLU A 520 -6.88 -35.63 -37.08
C GLU A 520 -8.25 -35.22 -36.52
N HIS A 521 -9.03 -36.18 -36.01
CA HIS A 521 -10.36 -35.90 -35.48
C HIS A 521 -10.31 -35.01 -34.23
N PHE A 522 -9.34 -35.22 -33.33
CA PHE A 522 -9.20 -34.36 -32.16
C PHE A 522 -8.75 -32.94 -32.52
N CYS A 523 -7.85 -32.80 -33.50
CA CYS A 523 -7.47 -31.50 -34.08
C CYS A 523 -8.68 -30.78 -34.71
N GLU A 524 -9.57 -31.49 -35.41
CA GLU A 524 -10.82 -30.91 -35.94
C GLU A 524 -11.73 -30.40 -34.84
N LYS A 525 -11.87 -31.14 -33.73
CA LYS A 525 -12.64 -30.73 -32.56
C LYS A 525 -12.06 -29.45 -31.92
N ILE A 526 -10.74 -29.38 -31.73
CA ILE A 526 -10.05 -28.19 -31.22
C ILE A 526 -10.34 -27.00 -32.15
N LYS A 527 -10.12 -27.14 -33.46
CA LYS A 527 -10.38 -26.10 -34.47
C LYS A 527 -11.84 -25.62 -34.44
N ALA A 528 -12.80 -26.55 -34.30
CA ALA A 528 -14.21 -26.22 -34.18
C ALA A 528 -14.50 -25.41 -32.91
N GLY A 529 -13.93 -25.80 -31.77
CA GLY A 529 -14.01 -25.05 -30.52
C GLY A 529 -13.40 -23.66 -30.62
N LYS A 530 -12.18 -23.53 -31.18
CA LYS A 530 -11.51 -22.24 -31.39
C LYS A 530 -12.32 -21.32 -32.31
N LYS A 531 -12.91 -21.85 -33.38
CA LYS A 531 -13.81 -21.10 -34.27
C LYS A 531 -15.12 -20.65 -33.57
N ALA A 532 -15.53 -21.35 -32.52
CA ALA A 532 -16.75 -21.03 -31.77
C ALA A 532 -16.60 -19.81 -30.84
N GLN A 533 -15.36 -19.53 -30.40
CA GLN A 533 -15.02 -18.46 -29.47
C GLN A 533 -15.39 -17.07 -30.03
N LYS A 534 -15.75 -16.15 -29.14
CA LYS A 534 -16.01 -14.74 -29.45
C LYS A 534 -14.86 -13.82 -29.08
N THR A 535 -14.02 -14.25 -28.15
CA THR A 535 -12.87 -13.52 -27.62
C THR A 535 -11.61 -14.36 -27.69
N LYS A 536 -10.44 -13.72 -27.53
CA LYS A 536 -9.15 -14.42 -27.40
C LYS A 536 -8.84 -14.82 -25.95
N ASP A 537 -9.70 -14.44 -25.03
CA ASP A 537 -9.50 -14.61 -23.59
C ASP A 537 -9.78 -16.04 -23.14
N PHE A 538 -10.83 -16.68 -23.69
CA PHE A 538 -11.18 -18.06 -23.38
C PHE A 538 -10.10 -19.01 -23.93
N MET A 539 -9.61 -19.92 -23.09
CA MET A 539 -8.57 -20.88 -23.46
C MET A 539 -9.16 -22.28 -23.69
N ILE A 540 -8.68 -22.98 -24.71
CA ILE A 540 -8.92 -24.41 -24.92
C ILE A 540 -7.61 -25.15 -24.70
N CYS A 541 -7.57 -25.99 -23.68
CA CYS A 541 -6.43 -26.85 -23.35
C CYS A 541 -6.69 -28.27 -23.86
N ALA A 542 -5.71 -28.85 -24.54
CA ALA A 542 -5.75 -30.24 -24.97
C ALA A 542 -5.04 -31.12 -23.95
N ARG A 543 -5.77 -32.06 -23.35
CA ARG A 543 -5.23 -33.07 -22.43
C ARG A 543 -4.88 -34.33 -23.19
N ILE A 544 -3.61 -34.72 -23.08
CA ILE A 544 -3.01 -35.85 -23.79
C ILE A 544 -2.98 -37.06 -22.86
N GLU A 545 -3.60 -38.15 -23.29
CA GLU A 545 -3.73 -39.38 -22.50
C GLU A 545 -2.72 -40.48 -22.91
N SER A 546 -1.77 -40.18 -23.80
CA SER A 546 -0.77 -41.13 -24.32
C SER A 546 0.03 -41.84 -23.23
N LEU A 547 0.46 -41.13 -22.18
CA LEU A 547 1.21 -41.74 -21.07
C LEU A 547 0.32 -42.57 -20.14
N ILE A 548 -0.96 -42.20 -19.99
CA ILE A 548 -1.96 -42.98 -19.25
C ILE A 548 -2.26 -44.30 -19.96
N LEU A 549 -2.30 -44.27 -21.29
CA LEU A 549 -2.58 -45.42 -22.16
C LEU A 549 -1.31 -46.18 -22.61
N GLU A 550 -0.14 -45.85 -22.06
CA GLU A 550 1.14 -46.50 -22.33
C GLU A 550 1.55 -46.50 -23.82
N LYS A 551 1.15 -45.46 -24.58
CA LYS A 551 1.53 -45.26 -25.99
C LYS A 551 2.97 -44.78 -26.20
N GLY A 552 3.58 -44.22 -25.15
CA GLY A 552 4.96 -43.75 -25.15
C GLY A 552 5.11 -42.24 -25.31
N MET A 553 6.35 -41.77 -25.16
CA MET A 553 6.70 -40.35 -25.17
C MET A 553 6.58 -39.71 -26.56
N ASP A 554 6.95 -40.44 -27.61
CA ASP A 554 6.94 -39.91 -28.98
C ASP A 554 5.51 -39.62 -29.45
N ASP A 555 4.55 -40.54 -29.17
CA ASP A 555 3.11 -40.31 -29.44
C ASP A 555 2.56 -39.13 -28.65
N ALA A 556 2.97 -38.97 -27.38
CA ALA A 556 2.56 -37.83 -26.56
C ALA A 556 3.04 -36.49 -27.15
N LEU A 557 4.30 -36.42 -27.62
CA LEU A 557 4.87 -35.22 -28.22
C LEU A 557 4.26 -34.92 -29.60
N GLU A 558 4.07 -35.93 -30.44
CA GLU A 558 3.42 -35.79 -31.75
C GLU A 558 2.02 -35.17 -31.61
N ARG A 559 1.24 -35.68 -30.66
CA ARG A 559 -0.08 -35.13 -30.30
C ARG A 559 0.01 -33.70 -29.77
N ALA A 560 0.95 -33.42 -28.88
CA ALA A 560 1.13 -32.08 -28.33
C ALA A 560 1.34 -31.05 -29.45
N PHE A 561 2.28 -31.31 -30.35
CA PHE A 561 2.57 -30.39 -31.46
C PHE A 561 1.39 -30.26 -32.43
N ALA A 562 0.73 -31.37 -32.77
CA ALA A 562 -0.45 -31.33 -33.64
C ALA A 562 -1.61 -30.53 -33.01
N PHE A 563 -1.84 -30.68 -31.70
CA PHE A 563 -2.90 -29.98 -30.98
C PHE A 563 -2.61 -28.47 -30.84
N VAL A 564 -1.34 -28.10 -30.63
CA VAL A 564 -0.90 -26.70 -30.69
C VAL A 564 -1.13 -26.12 -32.09
N GLU A 565 -0.76 -26.83 -33.16
CA GLU A 565 -0.99 -26.38 -34.54
C GLU A 565 -2.50 -26.24 -34.86
N ALA A 566 -3.33 -27.11 -34.27
CA ALA A 566 -4.78 -27.01 -34.36
C ALA A 566 -5.39 -25.81 -33.60
N GLY A 567 -4.60 -25.15 -32.75
CA GLY A 567 -4.97 -23.94 -32.04
C GLY A 567 -5.26 -24.13 -30.55
N ALA A 568 -4.86 -25.24 -29.93
CA ALA A 568 -4.90 -25.37 -28.47
C ALA A 568 -4.08 -24.24 -27.81
N ASP A 569 -4.67 -23.57 -26.82
CA ASP A 569 -4.01 -22.49 -26.07
C ASP A 569 -3.08 -23.02 -24.97
N ALA A 570 -3.19 -24.31 -24.64
CA ALA A 570 -2.38 -24.97 -23.62
C ALA A 570 -2.39 -26.49 -23.86
N ILE A 571 -1.35 -27.17 -23.37
CA ILE A 571 -1.23 -28.62 -23.37
C ILE A 571 -1.23 -29.13 -21.94
N MET A 572 -2.10 -30.09 -21.63
CA MET A 572 -2.06 -30.83 -20.39
C MET A 572 -1.45 -32.21 -20.64
N ILE A 573 -0.37 -32.52 -19.93
CA ILE A 573 0.21 -33.86 -19.91
C ILE A 573 -0.13 -34.54 -18.58
N HIS A 574 -0.53 -35.81 -18.64
CA HIS A 574 -0.94 -36.55 -17.45
C HIS A 574 -0.25 -37.90 -17.34
N SER A 575 0.09 -38.27 -16.10
CA SER A 575 0.67 -39.57 -15.76
C SER A 575 -0.01 -40.13 -14.51
N ARG A 576 -0.09 -41.46 -14.46
CA ARG A 576 -0.53 -42.22 -13.28
C ARG A 576 0.62 -42.75 -12.44
N LYS A 577 1.87 -42.63 -12.91
CA LYS A 577 3.05 -43.10 -12.18
C LYS A 577 3.30 -42.22 -10.96
N LYS A 578 3.89 -42.81 -9.92
CA LYS A 578 4.36 -42.06 -8.74
C LYS A 578 5.64 -41.29 -9.02
N ASP A 579 6.46 -41.82 -9.91
CA ASP A 579 7.68 -41.18 -10.37
C ASP A 579 7.35 -40.07 -11.40
N PRO A 580 7.75 -38.81 -11.16
CA PRO A 580 7.51 -37.69 -12.07
C PRO A 580 8.41 -37.69 -13.32
N ALA A 581 9.39 -38.59 -13.46
CA ALA A 581 10.40 -38.54 -14.51
C ALA A 581 9.84 -38.38 -15.93
N GLU A 582 8.78 -39.10 -16.29
CA GLU A 582 8.19 -38.99 -17.63
C GLU A 582 7.49 -37.64 -17.87
N ILE A 583 6.98 -36.98 -16.82
CA ILE A 583 6.43 -35.63 -16.93
C ILE A 583 7.56 -34.64 -17.21
N PHE A 584 8.66 -34.71 -16.47
CA PHE A 584 9.81 -33.83 -16.70
C PHE A 584 10.46 -34.05 -18.07
N GLU A 585 10.54 -35.31 -18.52
CA GLU A 585 11.01 -35.65 -19.86
C GLU A 585 10.12 -35.01 -20.94
N PHE A 586 8.79 -35.16 -20.82
CA PHE A 586 7.84 -34.54 -21.75
C PHE A 586 8.02 -33.03 -21.80
N VAL A 587 8.02 -32.36 -20.63
CA VAL A 587 8.13 -30.90 -20.55
C VAL A 587 9.45 -30.42 -21.18
N THR A 588 10.56 -31.09 -20.87
CA THR A 588 11.88 -30.73 -21.42
C THR A 588 11.91 -30.84 -22.95
N LYS A 589 11.40 -31.96 -23.49
CA LYS A 589 11.36 -32.20 -24.94
C LYS A 589 10.39 -31.26 -25.65
N PHE A 590 9.22 -30.99 -25.06
CA PHE A 590 8.24 -30.05 -25.59
C PHE A 590 8.81 -28.62 -25.62
N ARG A 591 9.44 -28.18 -24.53
CA ARG A 591 10.05 -26.84 -24.39
C ARG A 591 11.24 -26.60 -25.32
N ALA A 592 11.93 -27.65 -25.74
CA ALA A 592 12.99 -27.55 -26.75
C ALA A 592 12.47 -27.06 -28.12
N THR A 593 11.19 -27.28 -28.41
CA THR A 593 10.55 -26.86 -29.67
C THR A 593 9.55 -25.71 -29.46
N ASP A 594 8.73 -25.76 -28.39
CA ASP A 594 7.74 -24.73 -28.06
C ASP A 594 7.98 -24.15 -26.66
N SER A 595 8.53 -22.94 -26.63
CA SER A 595 8.85 -22.21 -25.40
C SER A 595 7.69 -21.34 -24.86
N THR A 596 6.54 -21.34 -25.54
CA THR A 596 5.48 -20.33 -25.31
C THR A 596 4.15 -20.93 -24.88
N THR A 597 3.73 -22.07 -25.44
CA THR A 597 2.43 -22.66 -25.12
C THR A 597 2.41 -23.13 -23.66
N PRO A 598 1.47 -22.68 -22.83
CA PRO A 598 1.33 -23.11 -21.44
C PRO A 598 1.24 -24.63 -21.30
N VAL A 599 2.01 -25.19 -20.35
CA VAL A 599 1.91 -26.60 -19.98
C VAL A 599 1.22 -26.75 -18.63
N VAL A 600 0.22 -27.63 -18.59
CA VAL A 600 -0.61 -27.94 -17.43
C VAL A 600 -0.27 -29.33 -16.90
N VAL A 601 -0.13 -29.47 -15.58
CA VAL A 601 0.11 -30.77 -14.90
C VAL A 601 -0.85 -30.97 -13.74
N VAL A 602 -1.14 -32.25 -13.44
CA VAL A 602 -1.99 -32.68 -12.32
C VAL A 602 -1.20 -33.66 -11.44
N PRO A 603 -0.46 -33.20 -10.42
CA PRO A 603 0.45 -34.03 -9.62
C PRO A 603 -0.26 -34.84 -8.53
N THR A 604 -1.42 -35.46 -8.82
CA THR A 604 -2.14 -36.27 -7.84
C THR A 604 -1.38 -37.56 -7.47
N SER A 605 -0.74 -38.21 -8.46
CA SER A 605 0.02 -39.44 -8.26
C SER A 605 1.50 -39.20 -7.94
N PHE A 606 2.09 -38.14 -8.50
CA PHE A 606 3.48 -37.72 -8.33
C PHE A 606 3.55 -36.45 -7.45
N ASN A 607 2.96 -36.54 -6.26
CA ASN A 607 2.70 -35.42 -5.34
C ASN A 607 3.92 -34.94 -4.53
N THR A 608 5.11 -35.46 -4.82
CA THR A 608 6.36 -35.09 -4.12
C THR A 608 7.06 -33.89 -4.74
N VAL A 609 6.68 -33.50 -5.96
CA VAL A 609 7.28 -32.39 -6.70
C VAL A 609 6.67 -31.06 -6.26
N THR A 610 7.53 -30.09 -5.97
CA THR A 610 7.13 -28.74 -5.56
C THR A 610 6.76 -27.85 -6.74
N GLU A 611 6.00 -26.79 -6.47
CA GLU A 611 5.63 -25.79 -7.47
C GLU A 611 6.85 -25.09 -8.07
N ASP A 612 7.90 -24.84 -7.28
CA ASP A 612 9.14 -24.22 -7.75
C ASP A 612 9.92 -25.14 -8.71
N GLU A 613 9.94 -26.45 -8.46
CA GLU A 613 10.52 -27.45 -9.38
C GLU A 613 9.73 -27.51 -10.70
N PHE A 614 8.40 -27.46 -10.65
CA PHE A 614 7.56 -27.37 -11.85
C PHE A 614 7.82 -26.07 -12.61
N LYS A 615 7.91 -24.93 -11.92
CA LYS A 615 8.22 -23.63 -12.54
C LYS A 615 9.58 -23.68 -13.24
N ALA A 616 10.59 -24.25 -12.59
CA ALA A 616 11.95 -24.36 -13.12
C ALA A 616 12.03 -25.22 -14.40
N CYS A 617 11.21 -26.27 -14.53
CA CYS A 617 11.17 -27.08 -15.74
C CYS A 617 10.29 -26.49 -16.86
N GLY A 618 9.57 -25.39 -16.63
CA GLY A 618 8.77 -24.69 -17.63
C GLY A 618 7.28 -25.06 -17.66
N VAL A 619 6.75 -25.64 -16.56
CA VAL A 619 5.30 -25.81 -16.34
C VAL A 619 4.67 -24.48 -15.94
N ASN A 620 3.43 -24.24 -16.39
CA ASN A 620 2.73 -22.98 -16.17
C ASN A 620 1.50 -23.12 -15.29
N VAL A 621 0.86 -24.29 -15.24
CA VAL A 621 -0.34 -24.51 -14.43
C VAL A 621 -0.22 -25.83 -13.67
N VAL A 622 -0.32 -25.75 -12.35
CA VAL A 622 -0.38 -26.93 -11.46
C VAL A 622 -1.79 -27.06 -10.90
N ILE A 623 -2.44 -28.19 -11.14
CA ILE A 623 -3.83 -28.45 -10.70
C ILE A 623 -3.86 -29.49 -9.58
N TYR A 624 -4.28 -29.07 -8.39
CA TYR A 624 -4.58 -29.94 -7.26
C TYR A 624 -6.01 -30.49 -7.36
N ALA A 625 -6.15 -31.58 -8.13
CA ALA A 625 -7.42 -31.95 -8.76
C ALA A 625 -8.56 -32.48 -7.88
N ASN A 626 -8.29 -33.09 -6.71
CA ASN A 626 -9.34 -33.76 -5.91
C ASN A 626 -9.08 -33.77 -4.39
N HIS A 627 -8.18 -32.90 -3.92
CA HIS A 627 -7.70 -32.96 -2.54
C HIS A 627 -8.77 -32.53 -1.53
N LEU A 628 -9.54 -31.47 -1.79
CA LEU A 628 -10.58 -31.01 -0.85
C LEU A 628 -11.65 -32.08 -0.64
N THR A 629 -12.17 -32.66 -1.73
CA THR A 629 -13.10 -33.80 -1.69
C THR A 629 -12.54 -34.96 -0.88
N ARG A 630 -11.30 -35.40 -1.17
CA ARG A 630 -10.66 -36.53 -0.49
C ARG A 630 -10.38 -36.27 0.98
N THR A 631 -10.17 -35.03 1.39
CA THR A 631 -10.04 -34.65 2.81
C THR A 631 -11.38 -34.54 3.52
N GLY A 632 -12.44 -34.11 2.82
CA GLY A 632 -13.77 -33.97 3.40
C GLY A 632 -14.40 -35.31 3.78
N PHE A 633 -14.24 -36.35 2.96
CA PHE A 633 -14.79 -37.68 3.22
C PHE A 633 -14.41 -38.27 4.60
N PRO A 634 -13.11 -38.43 4.95
CA PRO A 634 -12.74 -38.99 6.24
C PRO A 634 -13.19 -38.10 7.41
N ALA A 635 -13.21 -36.77 7.25
CA ALA A 635 -13.69 -35.87 8.29
C ALA A 635 -15.20 -36.06 8.56
N MET A 636 -16.02 -36.07 7.50
CA MET A 636 -17.46 -36.32 7.61
C MET A 636 -17.77 -37.72 8.17
N GLN A 637 -17.01 -38.74 7.75
CA GLN A 637 -17.13 -40.09 8.30
C GLN A 637 -16.76 -40.16 9.78
N ASN A 638 -15.71 -39.46 10.19
CA ASN A 638 -15.28 -39.41 11.58
C ASN A 638 -16.32 -38.74 12.48
N ALA A 639 -16.90 -37.62 12.04
CA ALA A 639 -18.00 -36.96 12.73
C ALA A 639 -19.21 -37.89 12.91
N ALA A 640 -19.65 -38.54 11.82
CA ALA A 640 -20.77 -39.48 11.86
C ALA A 640 -20.49 -40.67 12.80
N ARG A 641 -19.29 -41.26 12.75
CA ARG A 641 -18.87 -42.34 13.63
C ARG A 641 -18.87 -41.91 15.09
N THR A 642 -18.28 -40.75 15.39
CA THR A 642 -18.18 -40.23 16.76
C THR A 642 -19.57 -40.06 17.39
N ILE A 643 -20.53 -39.53 16.63
CA ILE A 643 -21.92 -39.37 17.09
C ILE A 643 -22.58 -40.73 17.34
N LEU A 644 -22.36 -41.71 16.45
CA LEU A 644 -22.91 -43.05 16.61
C LEU A 644 -22.32 -43.80 17.82
N GLU A 645 -21.03 -43.63 18.09
CA GLU A 645 -20.33 -44.26 19.22
C GLU A 645 -20.77 -43.69 20.58
N HIS A 646 -21.05 -42.38 20.65
CA HIS A 646 -21.37 -41.68 21.90
C HIS A 646 -22.86 -41.40 22.08
N HIS A 647 -23.68 -41.65 21.04
CA HIS A 647 -25.11 -41.36 20.99
C HIS A 647 -25.47 -39.88 21.28
N ARG A 648 -24.53 -38.96 21.03
CA ARG A 648 -24.67 -37.50 21.18
C ARG A 648 -23.59 -36.76 20.38
N ALA A 649 -23.72 -35.44 20.23
CA ALA A 649 -22.79 -34.62 19.44
C ALA A 649 -21.63 -33.97 20.21
N LYS A 650 -21.60 -34.05 21.56
CA LYS A 650 -20.63 -33.32 22.39
C LYS A 650 -19.17 -33.57 21.99
N GLU A 651 -18.81 -34.82 21.78
CA GLU A 651 -17.45 -35.23 21.38
C GLU A 651 -17.12 -34.82 19.94
N CYS A 652 -18.15 -34.60 19.12
CA CYS A 652 -18.00 -34.11 17.75
C CYS A 652 -17.75 -32.60 17.70
N ASP A 653 -18.21 -31.83 18.70
CA ASP A 653 -18.08 -30.37 18.71
C ASP A 653 -16.62 -29.91 18.64
N GLU A 654 -15.67 -30.68 19.19
CA GLU A 654 -14.22 -30.37 19.12
C GLU A 654 -13.67 -30.39 17.68
N MET A 655 -14.33 -31.11 16.76
CA MET A 655 -13.95 -31.20 15.35
C MET A 655 -14.70 -30.21 14.46
N CYS A 656 -15.77 -29.60 14.98
CA CYS A 656 -16.62 -28.70 14.23
C CYS A 656 -16.03 -27.28 14.22
N MET A 657 -16.07 -26.64 13.06
CA MET A 657 -15.89 -25.20 12.99
C MET A 657 -17.05 -24.50 13.72
N PRO A 658 -16.80 -23.43 14.50
CA PRO A 658 -17.87 -22.65 15.11
C PRO A 658 -18.87 -22.14 14.07
N ILE A 659 -20.18 -22.25 14.36
CA ILE A 659 -21.25 -21.82 13.43
C ILE A 659 -21.06 -20.37 12.96
N LYS A 660 -20.61 -19.48 13.86
CA LYS A 660 -20.35 -18.08 13.53
C LYS A 660 -19.25 -17.93 12.46
N GLU A 661 -18.22 -18.75 12.50
CA GLU A 661 -17.16 -18.74 11.48
C GLU A 661 -17.67 -19.28 10.15
N ILE A 662 -18.52 -20.31 10.16
CA ILE A 662 -19.16 -20.85 8.94
C ILE A 662 -20.03 -19.79 8.27
N ILE A 663 -20.86 -19.07 9.05
CA ILE A 663 -21.72 -18.00 8.51
C ILE A 663 -20.86 -16.88 7.91
N ASN A 664 -19.78 -16.49 8.60
CA ASN A 664 -18.85 -15.45 8.14
C ASN A 664 -17.98 -15.86 6.94
N LEU A 665 -17.96 -17.15 6.55
CA LEU A 665 -17.31 -17.57 5.30
C LEU A 665 -18.06 -17.04 4.09
N ILE A 666 -19.38 -16.86 4.17
CA ILE A 666 -20.20 -16.30 3.10
C ILE A 666 -20.00 -14.78 3.12
N PRO A 667 -19.68 -14.14 1.98
CA PRO A 667 -19.59 -12.68 1.91
C PRO A 667 -20.92 -12.04 2.34
N GLU A 668 -20.89 -11.16 3.33
CA GLU A 668 -21.96 -10.17 3.52
C GLU A 668 -21.69 -9.05 2.51
N GLU A 669 -22.58 -8.85 1.54
CA GLU A 669 -22.52 -7.68 0.65
C GLU A 669 -22.80 -6.37 1.39
#